data_AF-A0A3M1ZKC7-F1
#
_entry.id   AF-A0A3M1ZKC7-F1
#
_cell.length_a   1.000
_cell.length_b   1.000
_cell.length_c   1.000
_cell.angle_alpha   90.00
_cell.angle_beta   90.00
_cell.angle_gamma   90.00
#
_symmetry.space_group_name_H-M   'P 1'
#
loop_
_entity.id
_entity.type
_entity.pdbx_description
1 polymer ?
#
loop_
_entity_poly.entity_id
_entity_poly.type
_entity_poly.pdbx_seq_one_letter_code
_entity_poly.pdbx_strand_id
1 'polypeptide(L)'
;MPSITLTLPVFITRIREGKKFRFTARPVFYPKWAVRQKTRTKAIKALERDLGKNFESKGPDFADVNHYWCFTHPKKARLYRLTIPIKTNKSRTQNLETDLVLFKFKGHGIVLLPDFENHLLHFPGDHFDEDNLRELTRPFINDFISKHLKKEKPEQIFAKYAAPEYRELSTIKVEYSTSLWEDFYNPPGSPDNGFLRAFFAKIRRKRHDLYSECINNKAPSEYRRALHREKEVELVYNNLFGPFPAHTVLIGPPGVGKHAILEEVIYRYTSNHSDGQSEAKMHSKKTPHPRKRKVHLFTPHLLISGQSVIGEWQERMHDYLNTIAHPEGDSKQSDILMVDMPVQLINTGNSNGIMNLSLVLQKWLEKKQFPMVILATRQEWETMMLRNRSFARMFQRINVEPVGEVAAKEIVLSQKAFLEELHDCTFQIEAIDEAFKLHRRFFPKQCLPGSVLKLLETLGEQKGGDISGETLKSWFFKNTGLSESFFDESEPLPADKIEAELRRNLIGQPQAVEVLVNVISLIRAKLNEPGKPLATLLFIGNTGVGKTEAAKILCEYLTGSASHLIRLDMNEFSEYNSVQRLIGFRDQPSGALTQPVKIRKSGVLLLDEIEKAHRSVHNLLLQVLDDARLTDYGGHTVDFSNMVIVLTTNVGAERASRLIGIGQKEVGENFFIKELSKKFPPEFINRIDHKVVFNRLKKEEIQEIARLQIQAFKKREGFRNRAVFLDIPAEAIALLSEMGHDPALGGRALKRAIEKNLTAVLANHLIKYAPDRPLVIQLNAEGGAIEPKITPLSYIRPLEGDPLPHPKKADHSHWLELDAFLENLLNEWETDDPPKTIEVKDSSSLEETSLYYSMSELIRSMREQIRAMFPAENVGQIHIPANKIRLRHVSTKIGFKNSHLLGRKLKTVLLDRAS
;
A
#
# COMPACT_ATOMS: atom_id res chain seq x y z
N MET A 1 25.03 -42.35 30.34
CA MET A 1 23.97 -42.56 29.33
C MET A 1 24.62 -42.93 28.00
N PRO A 2 24.00 -43.79 27.18
CA PRO A 2 24.47 -44.03 25.82
C PRO A 2 24.32 -42.74 24.97
N SER A 3 25.29 -42.50 24.08
CA SER A 3 25.35 -41.31 23.23
C SER A 3 25.24 -41.68 21.75
N ILE A 4 24.55 -40.84 20.96
CA ILE A 4 24.38 -41.06 19.52
C ILE A 4 25.21 -40.03 18.75
N THR A 5 26.12 -40.49 17.89
CA THR A 5 26.87 -39.65 16.94
C THR A 5 26.11 -39.55 15.61
N LEU A 6 25.41 -38.44 15.37
CA LEU A 6 24.80 -38.14 14.07
C LEU A 6 25.86 -37.68 13.08
N THR A 7 25.69 -38.06 11.81
CA THR A 7 26.60 -37.73 10.70
C THR A 7 25.82 -36.93 9.67
N LEU A 8 26.01 -35.60 9.66
CA LEU A 8 25.13 -34.65 8.96
C LEU A 8 25.79 -34.08 7.70
N PRO A 9 25.13 -34.14 6.52
CA PRO A 9 25.60 -33.45 5.33
C PRO A 9 25.35 -31.92 5.45
N VAL A 10 26.39 -31.13 5.17
CA VAL A 10 26.43 -29.67 5.37
C VAL A 10 26.96 -29.00 4.10
N PHE A 11 26.24 -27.99 3.62
CA PHE A 11 26.77 -27.07 2.61
C PHE A 11 27.66 -26.02 3.25
N ILE A 12 28.84 -25.81 2.66
CA ILE A 12 29.75 -24.72 2.98
C ILE A 12 29.80 -23.79 1.76
N THR A 13 29.27 -22.58 1.89
CA THR A 13 29.21 -21.59 0.81
C THR A 13 30.15 -20.42 1.11
N ARG A 14 30.94 -19.99 0.13
CA ARG A 14 31.80 -18.80 0.22
C ARG A 14 31.05 -17.59 -0.32
N ILE A 15 30.85 -16.58 0.52
CA ILE A 15 30.13 -15.35 0.19
C ILE A 15 31.09 -14.17 0.24
N ARG A 16 31.07 -13.34 -0.81
CA ARG A 16 31.85 -12.09 -0.90
C ARG A 16 31.12 -10.95 -0.20
N GLU A 17 31.83 -10.20 0.63
CA GLU A 17 31.29 -9.07 1.41
C GLU A 17 32.27 -7.89 1.28
N GLY A 18 32.01 -7.02 0.30
CA GLY A 18 32.93 -5.96 -0.10
C GLY A 18 34.29 -6.52 -0.54
N LYS A 19 35.35 -6.20 0.22
CA LYS A 19 36.72 -6.66 -0.01
C LYS A 19 37.11 -7.94 0.76
N LYS A 20 36.21 -8.55 1.52
CA LYS A 20 36.49 -9.75 2.35
C LYS A 20 35.54 -10.89 1.99
N PHE A 21 35.93 -12.13 2.28
CA PHE A 21 35.07 -13.30 2.16
C PHE A 21 34.62 -13.76 3.55
N ARG A 22 33.41 -14.33 3.64
CA ARG A 22 32.94 -15.14 4.77
C ARG A 22 32.50 -16.51 4.27
N PHE A 23 32.47 -17.48 5.18
CA PHE A 23 31.92 -18.82 4.94
C PHE A 23 30.62 -18.96 5.71
N THR A 24 29.58 -19.46 5.04
CA THR A 24 28.32 -19.87 5.66
C THR A 24 28.26 -21.40 5.64
N ALA A 25 28.06 -22.03 6.79
CA ALA A 25 27.76 -23.45 6.91
C ALA A 25 26.27 -23.63 7.23
N ARG A 26 25.57 -24.49 6.47
CA ARG A 26 24.18 -24.89 6.76
C ARG A 26 23.98 -26.39 6.53
N PRO A 27 23.17 -27.12 7.31
CA PRO A 27 22.79 -28.49 6.95
C PRO A 27 22.07 -28.48 5.59
N VAL A 28 22.23 -29.56 4.83
CA VAL A 28 21.66 -29.65 3.47
C VAL A 28 20.13 -29.51 3.50
N PHE A 29 19.47 -30.24 4.41
CA PHE A 29 18.02 -30.25 4.58
C PHE A 29 17.45 -29.13 5.48
N TYR A 30 18.30 -28.36 6.17
CA TYR A 30 17.87 -27.24 7.02
C TYR A 30 18.38 -25.89 6.48
N PRO A 31 17.68 -25.28 5.49
CA PRO A 31 18.08 -23.99 4.94
C PRO A 31 18.06 -22.85 5.95
N LYS A 32 17.17 -22.92 6.96
CA LYS A 32 17.01 -21.89 8.01
C LYS A 32 18.12 -21.93 9.08
N TRP A 33 18.86 -23.03 9.22
CA TRP A 33 19.96 -23.15 10.19
C TRP A 33 21.30 -22.90 9.51
N ALA A 34 21.69 -21.63 9.41
CA ALA A 34 22.90 -21.21 8.69
C ALA A 34 23.81 -20.35 9.58
N VAL A 35 25.04 -20.82 9.83
CA VAL A 35 26.02 -20.12 10.68
C VAL A 35 27.12 -19.51 9.82
N ARG A 36 27.35 -18.20 9.98
CA ARG A 36 28.21 -17.40 9.10
C ARG A 36 29.45 -16.86 9.83
N GLN A 37 30.63 -17.28 9.38
CA GLN A 37 31.90 -17.05 10.08
C GLN A 37 33.04 -16.58 9.15
N LYS A 38 34.13 -16.07 9.76
CA LYS A 38 35.29 -15.53 9.03
C LYS A 38 36.12 -16.60 8.31
N THR A 39 36.05 -17.88 8.73
CA THR A 39 36.79 -19.00 8.10
C THR A 39 35.94 -20.27 8.08
N ARG A 40 36.19 -21.16 7.10
CA ARG A 40 35.53 -22.47 6.93
C ARG A 40 35.46 -23.27 8.23
N THR A 41 36.59 -23.47 8.90
CA THR A 41 36.70 -24.25 10.15
C THR A 41 35.91 -23.62 11.31
N LYS A 42 35.78 -22.28 11.36
CA LYS A 42 34.94 -21.60 12.36
C LYS A 42 33.45 -21.71 12.03
N ALA A 43 33.06 -21.74 10.76
CA ALA A 43 31.67 -21.97 10.35
C ALA A 43 31.21 -23.38 10.75
N ILE A 44 32.04 -24.39 10.48
CA ILE A 44 31.82 -25.79 10.86
C ILE A 44 31.66 -25.90 12.40
N LYS A 45 32.67 -25.50 13.17
CA LYS A 45 32.67 -25.66 14.64
C LYS A 45 31.60 -24.85 15.38
N ALA A 46 31.09 -23.79 14.77
CA ALA A 46 29.94 -23.06 15.31
C ALA A 46 28.63 -23.79 15.00
N LEU A 47 28.42 -24.26 13.76
CA LEU A 47 27.26 -25.06 13.40
C LEU A 47 27.18 -26.39 14.19
N GLU A 48 28.29 -27.08 14.40
CA GLU A 48 28.37 -28.31 15.23
C GLU A 48 27.86 -28.05 16.66
N ARG A 49 28.29 -26.94 17.27
CA ARG A 49 27.88 -26.52 18.62
C ARG A 49 26.42 -26.11 18.68
N ASP A 50 25.97 -25.31 17.73
CA ASP A 50 24.63 -24.76 17.70
C ASP A 50 23.60 -25.88 17.44
N LEU A 51 23.94 -26.88 16.61
CA LEU A 51 23.12 -28.08 16.43
C LEU A 51 23.11 -28.96 17.67
N GLY A 52 24.25 -29.23 18.30
CA GLY A 52 24.31 -30.03 19.55
C GLY A 52 23.35 -29.50 20.61
N LYS A 53 23.43 -28.20 20.91
CA LYS A 53 22.52 -27.53 21.85
C LYS A 53 21.04 -27.62 21.47
N ASN A 54 20.69 -27.56 20.18
CA ASN A 54 19.30 -27.67 19.73
C ASN A 54 18.79 -29.12 19.85
N PHE A 55 19.62 -30.12 19.56
CA PHE A 55 19.25 -31.53 19.75
C PHE A 55 19.14 -31.92 21.23
N GLU A 56 20.02 -31.41 22.09
CA GLU A 56 19.95 -31.61 23.55
C GLU A 56 18.71 -30.97 24.19
N SER A 57 18.26 -29.80 23.69
CA SER A 57 17.16 -29.03 24.30
C SER A 57 15.76 -29.34 23.74
N LYS A 58 15.65 -29.94 22.55
CA LYS A 58 14.36 -30.22 21.90
C LYS A 58 14.16 -31.69 21.50
N GLY A 59 15.23 -32.49 21.50
CA GLY A 59 15.23 -33.80 20.87
C GLY A 59 15.09 -33.73 19.34
N PRO A 60 15.22 -34.88 18.65
CA PRO A 60 14.94 -34.99 17.22
C PRO A 60 13.43 -35.06 16.95
N ASP A 61 12.86 -34.02 16.31
CA ASP A 61 11.47 -34.07 15.84
C ASP A 61 11.35 -34.96 14.60
N PHE A 62 11.08 -36.25 14.82
CA PHE A 62 10.79 -37.22 13.76
C PHE A 62 9.45 -36.99 13.04
N ALA A 63 8.64 -35.97 13.39
CA ALA A 63 7.55 -35.51 12.53
C ALA A 63 8.12 -34.89 11.24
N ASP A 64 9.15 -34.04 11.36
CA ASP A 64 9.86 -33.49 10.20
C ASP A 64 10.67 -34.55 9.44
N VAL A 65 10.44 -34.62 8.13
CA VAL A 65 11.17 -35.45 7.18
C VAL A 65 12.65 -35.03 7.11
N ASN A 66 12.96 -33.74 7.32
CA ASN A 66 14.34 -33.25 7.32
C ASN A 66 15.16 -33.78 8.50
N HIS A 67 14.54 -33.98 9.68
CA HIS A 67 15.19 -34.67 10.80
C HIS A 67 15.43 -36.13 10.45
N TYR A 68 14.44 -36.81 9.86
CA TYR A 68 14.58 -38.21 9.47
C TYR A 68 15.78 -38.45 8.53
N TRP A 69 16.05 -37.53 7.60
CA TRP A 69 17.24 -37.56 6.72
C TRP A 69 18.60 -37.44 7.45
N CYS A 70 18.62 -36.95 8.70
CA CYS A 70 19.82 -36.94 9.53
C CYS A 70 20.16 -38.35 10.07
N PHE A 71 19.16 -39.22 10.23
CA PHE A 71 19.32 -40.57 10.78
C PHE A 71 19.57 -41.64 9.71
N THR A 72 19.19 -41.42 8.46
CA THR A 72 19.41 -42.39 7.35
C THR A 72 20.87 -42.58 6.94
N HIS A 73 21.82 -41.91 7.61
CA HIS A 73 23.27 -42.06 7.45
C HIS A 73 23.73 -42.07 5.96
N PRO A 74 23.53 -40.97 5.21
CA PRO A 74 23.87 -40.86 3.80
C PRO A 74 25.40 -40.78 3.56
N LYS A 75 26.13 -41.87 3.81
CA LYS A 75 27.60 -42.02 3.69
C LYS A 75 28.16 -41.79 2.27
N LYS A 76 27.31 -41.49 1.28
CA LYS A 76 27.65 -41.29 -0.14
C LYS A 76 26.85 -40.15 -0.79
N ALA A 77 26.55 -39.09 -0.05
CA ALA A 77 25.97 -37.88 -0.65
C ALA A 77 26.99 -37.21 -1.61
N ARG A 78 26.57 -36.86 -2.83
CA ARG A 78 27.44 -36.31 -3.89
C ARG A 78 26.90 -35.01 -4.46
N LEU A 79 27.73 -33.98 -4.56
CA LEU A 79 27.40 -32.68 -5.15
C LEU A 79 27.77 -32.66 -6.63
N TYR A 80 26.81 -32.31 -7.47
CA TYR A 80 26.98 -32.12 -8.92
C TYR A 80 26.63 -30.69 -9.29
N ARG A 81 27.32 -30.13 -10.30
CA ARG A 81 26.93 -28.87 -10.94
C ARG A 81 26.39 -29.15 -12.35
N LEU A 82 25.33 -28.46 -12.73
CA LEU A 82 24.60 -28.62 -13.99
C LEU A 82 24.40 -27.25 -14.66
N THR A 83 24.81 -27.17 -15.91
CA THR A 83 24.56 -26.04 -16.80
C THR A 83 23.22 -26.23 -17.51
N ILE A 84 22.34 -25.22 -17.43
CA ILE A 84 21.01 -25.21 -18.04
C ILE A 84 20.88 -24.02 -19.01
N PRO A 85 20.65 -24.26 -20.32
CA PRO A 85 20.53 -23.20 -21.31
C PRO A 85 19.15 -22.52 -21.25
N ILE A 86 19.09 -21.29 -20.73
CA ILE A 86 17.87 -20.46 -20.68
C ILE A 86 17.83 -19.52 -21.89
N LYS A 87 16.74 -19.58 -22.66
CA LYS A 87 16.49 -18.64 -23.77
C LYS A 87 16.02 -17.28 -23.21
N THR A 88 16.66 -16.19 -23.64
CA THR A 88 16.24 -14.82 -23.30
C THR A 88 15.49 -14.16 -24.46
N ASN A 89 14.71 -13.10 -24.18
CA ASN A 89 13.87 -12.38 -25.16
C ASN A 89 14.64 -11.69 -26.31
N LYS A 90 15.97 -11.80 -26.38
CA LYS A 90 16.83 -11.27 -27.46
C LYS A 90 17.53 -12.38 -28.26
N SER A 91 16.95 -13.58 -28.31
CA SER A 91 17.48 -14.78 -28.99
C SER A 91 18.87 -15.25 -28.54
N ARG A 92 19.45 -14.66 -27.48
CA ARG A 92 20.64 -15.17 -26.80
C ARG A 92 20.25 -16.19 -25.74
N THR A 93 20.85 -17.38 -25.81
CA THR A 93 20.86 -18.34 -24.72
C THR A 93 21.86 -17.87 -23.66
N GLN A 94 21.49 -17.95 -22.38
CA GLN A 94 22.38 -17.76 -21.24
C GLN A 94 22.37 -19.02 -20.37
N ASN A 95 23.52 -19.37 -19.80
CA ASN A 95 23.70 -20.62 -19.08
C ASN A 95 23.51 -20.42 -17.57
N LEU A 96 22.46 -21.01 -17.00
CA LEU A 96 22.24 -21.09 -15.55
C LEU A 96 23.04 -22.27 -14.98
N GLU A 97 24.00 -21.96 -14.14
CA GLU A 97 24.65 -22.95 -13.28
C GLU A 97 23.77 -23.21 -12.06
N THR A 98 23.41 -24.47 -11.81
CA THR A 98 22.71 -24.92 -10.60
C THR A 98 23.42 -26.12 -9.99
N ASP A 99 23.38 -26.27 -8.67
CA ASP A 99 23.88 -27.47 -8.01
C ASP A 99 22.75 -28.49 -7.78
N LEU A 100 23.10 -29.77 -7.73
CA LEU A 100 22.25 -30.89 -7.33
C LEU A 100 22.98 -31.73 -6.29
N VAL A 101 22.28 -32.32 -5.32
CA VAL A 101 22.85 -33.32 -4.42
C VAL A 101 22.16 -34.66 -4.62
N LEU A 102 22.93 -35.67 -5.02
CA LEU A 102 22.48 -37.05 -5.11
C LEU A 102 22.67 -37.77 -3.77
N PHE A 103 21.65 -38.52 -3.38
CA PHE A 103 21.64 -39.50 -2.33
C PHE A 103 21.22 -40.86 -2.92
N LYS A 104 22.03 -41.91 -2.71
CA LYS A 104 21.62 -43.31 -3.01
C LYS A 104 21.17 -44.00 -1.73
N PHE A 105 19.94 -44.52 -1.70
CA PHE A 105 19.36 -45.20 -0.53
C PHE A 105 18.56 -46.44 -0.93
N LYS A 106 18.97 -47.63 -0.46
CA LYS A 106 18.36 -48.94 -0.79
C LYS A 106 17.98 -49.07 -2.28
N GLY A 107 18.93 -48.85 -3.17
CA GLY A 107 18.75 -48.91 -4.63
C GLY A 107 18.19 -47.62 -5.28
N HIS A 108 17.35 -46.86 -4.58
CA HIS A 108 16.77 -45.63 -5.12
C HIS A 108 17.79 -44.49 -5.24
N GLY A 109 17.64 -43.70 -6.31
CA GLY A 109 18.25 -42.38 -6.44
C GLY A 109 17.32 -41.30 -5.93
N ILE A 110 17.83 -40.39 -5.10
CA ILE A 110 17.10 -39.25 -4.57
C ILE A 110 17.95 -38.00 -4.83
N VAL A 111 17.40 -37.05 -5.57
CA VAL A 111 18.13 -35.87 -6.04
C VAL A 111 17.49 -34.61 -5.46
N LEU A 112 18.28 -33.89 -4.67
CA LEU A 112 17.92 -32.60 -4.11
C LEU A 112 18.35 -31.47 -5.04
N LEU A 113 17.46 -30.50 -5.25
CA LEU A 113 17.73 -29.25 -5.96
C LEU A 113 17.89 -28.10 -4.95
N PRO A 114 19.08 -27.88 -4.36
CA PRO A 114 19.29 -26.89 -3.29
C PRO A 114 19.04 -25.44 -3.70
N ASP A 115 19.13 -25.11 -5.00
CA ASP A 115 18.86 -23.77 -5.53
C ASP A 115 17.39 -23.60 -5.95
N PHE A 116 16.67 -24.69 -6.20
CA PHE A 116 15.22 -24.69 -6.47
C PHE A 116 14.46 -25.09 -5.20
N GLU A 117 14.54 -24.25 -4.16
CA GLU A 117 13.74 -24.36 -2.93
C GLU A 117 13.88 -25.70 -2.17
N ASN A 118 14.99 -26.42 -2.36
CA ASN A 118 15.22 -27.78 -1.84
C ASN A 118 14.20 -28.82 -2.37
N HIS A 119 13.70 -28.67 -3.61
CA HIS A 119 12.87 -29.70 -4.25
C HIS A 119 13.59 -31.06 -4.30
N LEU A 120 12.86 -32.14 -4.01
CA LEU A 120 13.35 -33.52 -4.02
C LEU A 120 12.72 -34.30 -5.17
N LEU A 121 13.56 -34.83 -6.05
CA LEU A 121 13.19 -35.80 -7.09
C LEU A 121 13.52 -37.20 -6.60
N HIS A 122 12.59 -38.15 -6.76
CA HIS A 122 12.78 -39.56 -6.39
C HIS A 122 12.73 -40.42 -7.65
N PHE A 123 13.74 -41.28 -7.81
CA PHE A 123 13.85 -42.23 -8.90
C PHE A 123 13.76 -43.66 -8.35
N PRO A 124 12.83 -44.50 -8.84
CA PRO A 124 12.84 -45.95 -8.61
C PRO A 124 14.20 -46.57 -8.97
N GLY A 125 14.61 -47.63 -8.27
CA GLY A 125 15.94 -48.23 -8.49
C GLY A 125 16.16 -48.70 -9.93
N ASP A 126 15.10 -49.25 -10.55
CA ASP A 126 15.08 -49.76 -11.92
C ASP A 126 15.06 -48.65 -12.99
N HIS A 127 15.00 -47.39 -12.57
CA HIS A 127 14.93 -46.20 -13.42
C HIS A 127 15.97 -45.13 -13.02
N PHE A 128 16.95 -45.48 -12.17
CA PHE A 128 17.97 -44.53 -11.71
C PHE A 128 19.38 -44.88 -12.21
N ASP A 129 19.81 -44.14 -13.23
CA ASP A 129 21.21 -44.07 -13.65
C ASP A 129 21.89 -42.82 -13.06
N GLU A 130 23.08 -43.01 -12.49
CA GLU A 130 23.90 -41.93 -11.90
C GLU A 130 24.71 -41.18 -12.97
N ASP A 131 25.08 -41.85 -14.08
CA ASP A 131 25.87 -41.21 -15.14
C ASP A 131 24.97 -40.33 -16.03
N ASN A 132 23.72 -40.74 -16.25
CA ASN A 132 22.68 -39.94 -16.90
C ASN A 132 21.89 -38.98 -15.96
N LEU A 133 22.34 -38.78 -14.71
CA LEU A 133 21.70 -37.89 -13.72
C LEU A 133 21.36 -36.48 -14.26
N ARG A 134 22.22 -35.93 -15.13
CA ARG A 134 22.03 -34.60 -15.75
C ARG A 134 20.90 -34.57 -16.78
N GLU A 135 20.71 -35.66 -17.51
CA GLU A 135 19.65 -35.83 -18.51
C GLU A 135 18.30 -36.07 -17.81
N LEU A 136 18.28 -36.93 -16.77
CA LEU A 136 17.09 -37.25 -15.97
C LEU A 136 16.49 -36.03 -15.24
N THR A 137 17.32 -35.06 -14.84
CA THR A 137 16.89 -33.90 -14.01
C THR A 137 16.54 -32.66 -14.83
N ARG A 138 17.16 -32.47 -16.00
CA ARG A 138 16.95 -31.30 -16.88
C ARG A 138 15.49 -31.06 -17.29
N PRO A 139 14.66 -32.07 -17.64
CA PRO A 139 13.24 -31.87 -17.97
C PRO A 139 12.44 -31.22 -16.83
N PHE A 140 12.63 -31.68 -15.59
CA PHE A 140 11.91 -31.15 -14.42
C PHE A 140 12.26 -29.68 -14.15
N ILE A 141 13.54 -29.32 -14.27
CA ILE A 141 13.98 -27.94 -14.04
C ILE A 141 13.49 -27.02 -15.18
N ASN A 142 13.52 -27.49 -16.43
CA ASN A 142 12.94 -26.76 -17.56
C ASN A 142 11.43 -26.55 -17.39
N ASP A 143 10.69 -27.58 -16.95
CA ASP A 143 9.25 -27.52 -16.69
C ASP A 143 8.94 -26.52 -15.57
N PHE A 144 9.65 -26.59 -14.44
CA PHE A 144 9.54 -25.66 -13.31
C PHE A 144 9.75 -24.20 -13.74
N ILE A 145 10.83 -23.91 -14.47
CA ILE A 145 11.10 -22.57 -15.03
C ILE A 145 9.95 -22.14 -15.96
N SER A 146 9.47 -23.04 -16.83
CA SER A 146 8.42 -22.73 -17.81
C SER A 146 7.03 -22.49 -17.22
N LYS A 147 6.75 -23.05 -16.03
CA LYS A 147 5.47 -22.93 -15.31
C LYS A 147 5.47 -21.76 -14.33
N HIS A 148 6.50 -21.65 -13.49
CA HIS A 148 6.52 -20.71 -12.37
C HIS A 148 7.21 -19.37 -12.69
N LEU A 149 8.20 -19.36 -13.59
CA LEU A 149 9.07 -18.19 -13.83
C LEU A 149 8.84 -17.50 -15.18
N LYS A 150 7.80 -17.91 -15.92
CA LYS A 150 7.46 -17.44 -17.28
C LYS A 150 7.18 -15.93 -17.42
N LYS A 151 7.04 -15.21 -16.31
CA LYS A 151 6.82 -13.75 -16.25
C LYS A 151 8.01 -12.97 -15.67
N GLU A 152 9.04 -13.65 -15.15
CA GLU A 152 10.20 -12.97 -14.55
C GLU A 152 11.24 -12.60 -15.61
N LYS A 153 11.99 -11.51 -15.39
CA LYS A 153 13.14 -11.18 -16.24
C LYS A 153 14.24 -12.23 -16.00
N PRO A 154 15.03 -12.62 -17.03
CA PRO A 154 16.13 -13.56 -16.85
C PRO A 154 17.07 -13.18 -15.70
N GLU A 155 17.40 -11.89 -15.56
CA GLU A 155 18.19 -11.31 -14.47
C GLU A 155 17.68 -11.71 -13.05
N GLN A 156 16.36 -11.81 -12.87
CA GLN A 156 15.73 -12.20 -11.61
C GLN A 156 15.81 -13.71 -11.38
N ILE A 157 15.69 -14.50 -12.46
CA ILE A 157 15.87 -15.96 -12.43
C ILE A 157 17.32 -16.30 -12.04
N PHE A 158 18.31 -15.64 -12.66
CA PHE A 158 19.72 -15.78 -12.30
C PHE A 158 20.01 -15.31 -10.86
N ALA A 159 19.38 -14.23 -10.39
CA ALA A 159 19.58 -13.74 -9.02
C ALA A 159 18.99 -14.67 -7.94
N LYS A 160 17.98 -15.49 -8.27
CA LYS A 160 17.30 -16.41 -7.34
C LYS A 160 17.84 -17.85 -7.39
N TYR A 161 18.01 -18.40 -8.58
CA TYR A 161 18.16 -19.85 -8.81
C TYR A 161 19.56 -20.26 -9.31
N ALA A 162 20.51 -19.31 -9.42
CA ALA A 162 21.89 -19.64 -9.74
C ALA A 162 22.64 -20.17 -8.52
N ALA A 163 23.38 -21.26 -8.70
CA ALA A 163 24.32 -21.75 -7.71
C ALA A 163 25.39 -20.69 -7.40
N PRO A 164 25.79 -20.54 -6.12
CA PRO A 164 26.85 -19.62 -5.76
C PRO A 164 28.19 -20.09 -6.34
N GLU A 165 29.05 -19.11 -6.64
CA GLU A 165 30.40 -19.27 -7.20
C GLU A 165 31.16 -20.47 -6.61
N TYR A 166 31.13 -20.61 -5.27
CA TYR A 166 31.70 -21.74 -4.54
C TYR A 166 30.71 -22.26 -3.47
N ARG A 167 30.32 -23.53 -3.64
CA ARG A 167 29.63 -24.37 -2.65
C ARG A 167 30.38 -25.70 -2.55
N GLU A 168 30.65 -26.13 -1.33
CA GLU A 168 31.20 -27.45 -1.01
C GLU A 168 30.14 -28.25 -0.26
N LEU A 169 30.04 -29.55 -0.51
CA LEU A 169 29.30 -30.49 0.33
C LEU A 169 30.29 -31.17 1.27
N SER A 170 30.13 -30.95 2.57
CA SER A 170 30.95 -31.51 3.64
C SER A 170 30.08 -32.34 4.60
N THR A 171 30.72 -33.02 5.55
CA THR A 171 30.03 -33.82 6.57
C THR A 171 30.53 -33.43 7.95
N ILE A 172 29.63 -33.18 8.88
CA ILE A 172 29.94 -32.91 10.31
C ILE A 172 29.46 -34.07 11.18
N LYS A 173 30.02 -34.18 12.39
CA LYS A 173 29.52 -35.08 13.42
C LYS A 173 28.93 -34.27 14.58
N VAL A 174 27.77 -34.68 15.07
CA VAL A 174 27.12 -34.09 16.25
C VAL A 174 26.77 -35.22 17.19
N GLU A 175 27.34 -35.17 18.39
CA GLU A 175 27.06 -36.13 19.47
C GLU A 175 26.03 -35.53 20.40
N TYR A 176 25.07 -36.35 20.85
CA TYR A 176 24.09 -35.94 21.84
C TYR A 176 23.73 -37.13 22.77
N SER A 177 23.31 -36.79 23.99
CA SER A 177 22.83 -37.75 24.98
C SER A 177 21.30 -37.84 24.94
N THR A 178 20.76 -39.04 25.12
CA THR A 178 19.32 -39.28 25.19
C THR A 178 19.01 -40.35 26.24
N SER A 179 17.94 -40.11 27.00
CA SER A 179 17.33 -41.06 27.95
C SER A 179 16.25 -41.94 27.31
N LEU A 180 15.80 -41.60 26.09
CA LEU A 180 14.70 -42.26 25.38
C LEU A 180 15.24 -43.31 24.40
N TRP A 181 15.76 -44.42 24.94
CA TRP A 181 16.29 -45.54 24.12
C TRP A 181 15.43 -46.81 24.21
N GLU A 182 14.72 -47.05 25.31
CA GLU A 182 14.05 -48.34 25.56
C GLU A 182 12.81 -48.58 24.67
N ASP A 183 12.05 -47.54 24.32
CA ASP A 183 10.87 -47.66 23.42
C ASP A 183 11.22 -47.81 21.92
N PHE A 184 12.49 -47.61 21.52
CA PHE A 184 12.86 -47.38 20.11
C PHE A 184 13.92 -48.34 19.55
N TYR A 185 13.76 -49.65 19.80
CA TYR A 185 14.62 -50.67 19.20
C TYR A 185 13.97 -51.44 18.04
N ASN A 186 14.08 -50.89 16.83
CA ASN A 186 14.26 -51.73 15.64
C ASN A 186 15.12 -51.01 14.58
N PRO A 187 16.47 -51.06 14.69
CA PRO A 187 17.36 -50.45 13.71
C PRO A 187 17.16 -51.10 12.32
N PRO A 188 17.34 -50.37 11.20
CA PRO A 188 16.82 -50.77 9.88
C PRO A 188 17.63 -51.88 9.16
N GLY A 189 17.73 -53.06 9.79
CA GLY A 189 18.33 -54.28 9.25
C GLY A 189 17.36 -55.19 8.49
N SER A 190 16.05 -55.15 8.79
CA SER A 190 15.04 -55.96 8.10
C SER A 190 14.44 -55.27 6.86
N PRO A 191 13.88 -56.04 5.89
CA PRO A 191 13.35 -55.50 4.63
C PRO A 191 11.83 -55.63 4.54
N ASP A 192 11.08 -54.55 4.80
CA ASP A 192 9.62 -54.62 4.71
C ASP A 192 8.93 -53.35 4.14
N ASN A 193 7.85 -53.55 3.40
CA ASN A 193 7.19 -52.53 2.57
C ASN A 193 6.36 -51.51 3.37
N GLY A 194 6.13 -51.76 4.66
CA GLY A 194 5.40 -50.84 5.54
C GLY A 194 6.04 -49.45 5.64
N PHE A 195 7.38 -49.36 5.61
CA PHE A 195 8.10 -48.09 5.72
C PHE A 195 7.76 -47.09 4.60
N LEU A 196 7.83 -47.53 3.33
CA LEU A 196 7.49 -46.68 2.19
C LEU A 196 6.00 -46.31 2.20
N ARG A 197 5.11 -47.22 2.61
CA ARG A 197 3.67 -46.97 2.70
C ARG A 197 3.35 -45.90 3.74
N ALA A 198 4.01 -45.94 4.91
CA ALA A 198 3.91 -44.90 5.94
C ALA A 198 4.52 -43.56 5.51
N PHE A 199 5.66 -43.58 4.80
CA PHE A 199 6.30 -42.40 4.23
C PHE A 199 5.40 -41.67 3.22
N PHE A 200 4.82 -42.39 2.26
CA PHE A 200 3.86 -41.81 1.31
C PHE A 200 2.53 -41.39 1.97
N ALA A 201 2.10 -42.03 3.06
CA ALA A 201 0.98 -41.54 3.88
C ALA A 201 1.31 -40.20 4.59
N LYS A 202 2.56 -40.02 5.05
CA LYS A 202 3.04 -38.74 5.62
C LYS A 202 3.13 -37.63 4.55
N ILE A 203 3.52 -37.99 3.31
CA ILE A 203 3.48 -37.07 2.16
C ILE A 203 2.02 -36.73 1.78
N ARG A 204 1.08 -37.68 1.89
CA ARG A 204 -0.36 -37.40 1.77
C ARG A 204 -0.82 -36.40 2.84
N ARG A 205 -0.46 -36.56 4.11
CA ARG A 205 -0.77 -35.56 5.17
C ARG A 205 -0.25 -34.16 4.82
N LYS A 206 0.94 -34.03 4.21
CA LYS A 206 1.45 -32.75 3.69
C LYS A 206 0.61 -32.11 2.56
N ARG A 207 -0.41 -32.77 2.00
CA ARG A 207 -1.42 -32.11 1.14
C ARG A 207 -2.48 -31.33 1.93
N HIS A 208 -2.66 -31.62 3.21
CA HIS A 208 -3.78 -31.09 4.00
C HIS A 208 -3.42 -29.70 4.55
N ASP A 209 -2.13 -29.48 4.83
CA ASP A 209 -1.53 -28.17 5.13
C ASP A 209 -1.68 -27.14 3.97
N LEU A 210 -2.06 -27.56 2.75
CA LEU A 210 -2.41 -26.64 1.66
C LEU A 210 -3.83 -26.05 1.78
N TYR A 211 -4.70 -26.63 2.60
CA TYR A 211 -6.12 -26.23 2.70
C TYR A 211 -6.49 -25.68 4.08
N SER A 212 -5.62 -25.82 5.08
CA SER A 212 -5.88 -25.34 6.44
C SER A 212 -4.64 -25.10 7.29
N GLU A 213 -4.77 -24.17 8.25
CA GLU A 213 -3.78 -23.89 9.29
C GLU A 213 -4.19 -24.51 10.63
N CYS A 214 -3.27 -25.21 11.31
CA CYS A 214 -3.51 -25.77 12.64
C CYS A 214 -3.18 -24.75 13.74
N ILE A 215 -4.20 -24.07 14.28
CA ILE A 215 -4.05 -22.95 15.23
C ILE A 215 -3.33 -23.35 16.52
N ASN A 216 -3.43 -24.62 16.94
CA ASN A 216 -2.69 -25.17 18.10
C ASN A 216 -1.16 -25.14 17.95
N ASN A 217 -0.63 -24.86 16.75
CA ASN A 217 0.82 -24.77 16.53
C ASN A 217 1.41 -23.41 16.98
N LYS A 218 0.56 -22.42 17.30
CA LYS A 218 0.97 -21.13 17.85
C LYS A 218 1.71 -21.29 19.19
N ALA A 219 2.71 -20.45 19.41
CA ALA A 219 3.39 -20.31 20.70
C ALA A 219 2.45 -19.68 21.75
N PRO A 220 2.65 -19.91 23.07
CA PRO A 220 1.80 -19.35 24.13
C PRO A 220 1.62 -17.82 24.11
N SER A 221 2.59 -17.08 23.56
CA SER A 221 2.56 -15.62 23.37
C SER A 221 1.84 -15.17 22.09
N GLU A 222 1.61 -16.05 21.12
CA GLU A 222 0.99 -15.73 19.82
C GLU A 222 -0.55 -15.86 19.84
N TYR A 223 -1.14 -16.33 20.94
CA TYR A 223 -2.59 -16.42 21.12
C TYR A 223 -3.17 -15.09 21.59
N ARG A 224 -4.11 -14.56 20.80
CA ARG A 224 -4.88 -13.37 21.20
C ARG A 224 -5.70 -13.66 22.45
N ARG A 225 -5.52 -12.85 23.50
CA ARG A 225 -6.21 -13.01 24.79
C ARG A 225 -7.59 -12.37 24.79
N ALA A 226 -8.55 -12.97 25.49
CA ALA A 226 -9.97 -12.54 25.47
C ALA A 226 -10.42 -11.90 26.80
N LEU A 227 -9.80 -10.78 27.17
CA LEU A 227 -10.24 -9.98 28.31
C LEU A 227 -11.70 -9.52 28.13
N HIS A 228 -12.46 -9.42 29.22
CA HIS A 228 -13.89 -9.06 29.25
C HIS A 228 -14.84 -10.01 28.47
N ARG A 229 -14.41 -11.24 28.18
CA ARG A 229 -15.19 -12.24 27.40
C ARG A 229 -15.40 -13.59 28.09
N GLU A 230 -15.31 -13.63 29.42
CA GLU A 230 -15.28 -14.89 30.17
C GLU A 230 -16.48 -15.80 29.87
N LYS A 231 -17.69 -15.24 29.78
CA LYS A 231 -18.92 -15.99 29.48
C LYS A 231 -18.89 -16.62 28.09
N GLU A 232 -18.45 -15.87 27.07
CA GLU A 232 -18.30 -16.38 25.71
C GLU A 232 -17.19 -17.43 25.61
N VAL A 233 -16.08 -17.24 26.34
CA VAL A 233 -14.96 -18.20 26.43
C VAL A 233 -15.40 -19.50 27.08
N GLU A 234 -16.10 -19.47 28.21
CA GLU A 234 -16.64 -20.67 28.87
C GLU A 234 -17.63 -21.43 27.96
N LEU A 235 -18.54 -20.73 27.29
CA LEU A 235 -19.50 -21.35 26.37
C LEU A 235 -18.81 -22.01 25.17
N VAL A 236 -17.83 -21.34 24.55
CA VAL A 236 -17.07 -21.90 23.43
C VAL A 236 -16.16 -23.06 23.88
N TYR A 237 -15.55 -22.98 25.07
CA TYR A 237 -14.77 -24.07 25.64
C TYR A 237 -15.62 -25.33 25.84
N ASN A 238 -16.77 -25.19 26.53
CA ASN A 238 -17.67 -26.31 26.78
C ASN A 238 -18.21 -26.92 25.48
N ASN A 239 -18.55 -26.10 24.48
CA ASN A 239 -19.05 -26.59 23.19
C ASN A 239 -17.98 -27.30 22.33
N LEU A 240 -16.69 -26.94 22.42
CA LEU A 240 -15.65 -27.51 21.54
C LEU A 240 -14.79 -28.58 22.23
N PHE A 241 -14.56 -28.46 23.53
CA PHE A 241 -13.67 -29.32 24.32
C PHE A 241 -14.36 -30.02 25.50
N GLY A 242 -15.62 -29.71 25.80
CA GLY A 242 -16.43 -30.42 26.79
C GLY A 242 -16.87 -31.83 26.36
N PRO A 243 -17.55 -32.58 27.24
CA PRO A 243 -17.87 -34.00 27.04
C PRO A 243 -18.88 -34.27 25.92
N PHE A 244 -19.66 -33.27 25.50
CA PHE A 244 -20.63 -33.38 24.41
C PHE A 244 -20.41 -32.26 23.38
N PRO A 245 -19.42 -32.39 22.48
CA PRO A 245 -19.08 -31.32 21.54
C PRO A 245 -20.23 -30.96 20.59
N ALA A 246 -20.42 -29.67 20.36
CA ALA A 246 -21.48 -29.09 19.55
C ALA A 246 -20.92 -28.16 18.46
N HIS A 247 -21.54 -28.16 17.28
CA HIS A 247 -21.23 -27.16 16.27
C HIS A 247 -21.66 -25.78 16.78
N THR A 248 -20.80 -24.77 16.66
CA THR A 248 -20.97 -23.46 17.30
C THR A 248 -20.74 -22.35 16.30
N VAL A 249 -21.54 -21.29 16.36
CA VAL A 249 -21.30 -20.06 15.59
C VAL A 249 -21.19 -18.86 16.50
N LEU A 250 -20.07 -18.14 16.38
CA LEU A 250 -19.83 -16.85 17.02
C LEU A 250 -20.30 -15.75 16.06
N ILE A 251 -21.41 -15.10 16.40
CA ILE A 251 -22.07 -14.08 15.59
C ILE A 251 -21.82 -12.71 16.22
N GLY A 252 -21.20 -11.80 15.47
CA GLY A 252 -21.00 -10.43 15.94
C GLY A 252 -20.31 -9.56 14.89
N PRO A 253 -20.16 -8.24 15.09
CA PRO A 253 -19.50 -7.36 14.13
C PRO A 253 -18.06 -7.77 13.75
N PRO A 254 -17.48 -7.20 12.68
CA PRO A 254 -16.04 -7.20 12.46
C PRO A 254 -15.32 -6.48 13.61
N GLY A 255 -14.11 -6.91 13.98
CA GLY A 255 -13.30 -6.27 15.03
C GLY A 255 -13.70 -6.56 16.49
N VAL A 256 -14.89 -7.14 16.74
CA VAL A 256 -15.48 -7.30 18.09
C VAL A 256 -14.78 -8.31 19.04
N GLY A 257 -13.78 -9.05 18.55
CA GLY A 257 -13.01 -10.02 19.34
C GLY A 257 -13.30 -11.51 19.08
N LYS A 258 -14.14 -11.88 18.09
CA LYS A 258 -14.51 -13.28 17.78
C LYS A 258 -13.32 -14.26 17.70
N HIS A 259 -12.22 -13.84 17.06
CA HIS A 259 -10.99 -14.64 16.97
C HIS A 259 -10.30 -14.80 18.33
N ALA A 260 -10.19 -13.73 19.12
CA ALA A 260 -9.56 -13.78 20.44
C ALA A 260 -10.31 -14.72 21.40
N ILE A 261 -11.64 -14.75 21.37
CA ILE A 261 -12.45 -15.70 22.16
C ILE A 261 -12.04 -17.16 21.86
N LEU A 262 -11.88 -17.50 20.58
CA LEU A 262 -11.50 -18.86 20.18
C LEU A 262 -10.02 -19.15 20.46
N GLU A 263 -9.12 -18.18 20.25
CA GLU A 263 -7.70 -18.31 20.56
C GLU A 263 -7.43 -18.46 22.07
N GLU A 264 -8.16 -17.71 22.92
CA GLU A 264 -8.16 -17.88 24.39
C GLU A 264 -8.62 -19.28 24.80
N VAL A 265 -9.70 -19.79 24.19
CA VAL A 265 -10.18 -21.16 24.45
C VAL A 265 -9.12 -22.21 24.08
N ILE A 266 -8.45 -22.05 22.94
CA ILE A 266 -7.36 -22.95 22.52
C ILE A 266 -6.17 -22.84 23.47
N TYR A 267 -5.77 -21.63 23.85
CA TYR A 267 -4.71 -21.38 24.83
C TYR A 267 -5.00 -22.03 26.18
N ARG A 268 -6.21 -21.86 26.73
CA ARG A 268 -6.64 -22.49 27.99
C ARG A 268 -6.66 -24.01 27.87
N TYR A 269 -7.16 -24.53 26.75
CA TYR A 269 -7.18 -25.97 26.49
C TYR A 269 -5.75 -26.56 26.41
N THR A 270 -4.83 -25.94 25.68
CA THR A 270 -3.45 -26.43 25.57
C THR A 270 -2.69 -26.29 26.88
N SER A 271 -2.86 -25.18 27.60
CA SER A 271 -2.20 -24.91 28.89
C SER A 271 -2.67 -25.85 29.99
N ASN A 272 -3.99 -26.06 30.15
CA ASN A 272 -4.56 -26.96 31.16
C ASN A 272 -4.21 -28.45 30.93
N HIS A 273 -3.61 -28.79 29.78
CA HIS A 273 -3.12 -30.12 29.46
C HIS A 273 -1.60 -30.15 29.21
N SER A 274 -0.85 -29.10 29.54
CA SER A 274 0.62 -29.11 29.53
C SER A 274 1.17 -29.75 30.82
N ASP A 275 2.34 -30.39 30.71
CA ASP A 275 2.77 -31.41 31.65
C ASP A 275 3.17 -30.86 33.04
N GLY A 276 2.80 -31.57 34.11
CA GLY A 276 3.19 -31.20 35.48
C GLY A 276 2.31 -31.70 36.64
N GLN A 277 1.06 -32.11 36.40
CA GLN A 277 0.15 -32.55 37.50
C GLN A 277 -0.40 -33.99 37.40
N SER A 278 -0.15 -34.71 36.29
CA SER A 278 -0.59 -36.11 36.16
C SER A 278 0.31 -37.12 36.91
N GLU A 279 1.59 -36.81 37.11
CA GLU A 279 2.56 -37.72 37.75
C GLU A 279 2.23 -37.99 39.23
N ALA A 280 1.56 -37.06 39.92
CA ALA A 280 1.12 -37.23 41.30
C ALA A 280 0.05 -38.34 41.51
N LYS A 281 -0.43 -38.98 40.44
CA LYS A 281 -1.34 -40.14 40.48
C LYS A 281 -0.79 -41.39 39.76
N MET A 282 0.52 -41.47 39.55
CA MET A 282 1.21 -42.49 38.74
C MET A 282 1.27 -43.91 39.37
N HIS A 283 0.33 -44.27 40.25
CA HIS A 283 0.28 -45.57 40.96
C HIS A 283 -1.07 -46.33 40.81
N SER A 284 -1.83 -46.09 39.72
CA SER A 284 -2.94 -46.98 39.37
C SER A 284 -3.18 -47.15 37.85
N LYS A 285 -2.97 -48.38 37.38
CA LYS A 285 -3.51 -49.04 36.16
C LYS A 285 -3.62 -48.24 34.84
N LYS A 286 -2.84 -48.69 33.86
CA LYS A 286 -3.03 -48.60 32.39
C LYS A 286 -4.37 -48.00 31.91
N THR A 287 -4.38 -46.70 31.64
CA THR A 287 -5.29 -46.06 30.66
C THR A 287 -4.46 -45.10 29.80
N PRO A 288 -4.50 -45.19 28.46
CA PRO A 288 -3.80 -44.25 27.60
C PRO A 288 -4.40 -42.85 27.77
N HIS A 289 -3.55 -41.83 27.84
CA HIS A 289 -4.02 -40.44 27.93
C HIS A 289 -4.75 -40.06 26.63
N PRO A 290 -5.90 -39.35 26.71
CA PRO A 290 -6.66 -38.94 25.54
C PRO A 290 -5.87 -37.98 24.66
N ARG A 291 -5.97 -38.16 23.34
CA ARG A 291 -5.27 -37.34 22.35
C ARG A 291 -5.74 -35.88 22.44
N LYS A 292 -4.78 -34.94 22.54
CA LYS A 292 -5.10 -33.50 22.48
C LYS A 292 -5.74 -33.16 21.12
N ARG A 293 -7.00 -32.69 21.12
CA ARG A 293 -7.69 -32.20 19.92
C ARG A 293 -6.94 -31.00 19.31
N LYS A 294 -6.91 -30.93 17.98
CA LYS A 294 -6.43 -29.76 17.23
C LYS A 294 -7.58 -28.99 16.58
N VAL A 295 -7.39 -27.70 16.35
CA VAL A 295 -8.30 -26.80 15.63
C VAL A 295 -7.67 -26.43 14.30
N HIS A 296 -8.35 -26.74 13.20
CA HIS A 296 -7.88 -26.48 11.84
C HIS A 296 -8.72 -25.37 11.21
N LEU A 297 -8.13 -24.20 10.97
CA LEU A 297 -8.72 -23.10 10.21
C LEU A 297 -8.69 -23.45 8.73
N PHE A 298 -9.87 -23.71 8.14
CA PHE A 298 -10.02 -24.15 6.76
C PHE A 298 -10.25 -22.98 5.78
N THR A 299 -9.55 -23.02 4.66
CA THR A 299 -9.53 -21.96 3.63
C THR A 299 -10.19 -22.44 2.32
N PRO A 300 -11.49 -22.15 2.09
CA PRO A 300 -12.28 -22.67 0.96
C PRO A 300 -11.67 -22.47 -0.42
N HIS A 301 -10.98 -21.36 -0.64
CA HIS A 301 -10.41 -20.99 -1.94
C HIS A 301 -9.25 -21.90 -2.38
N LEU A 302 -8.42 -22.37 -1.43
CA LEU A 302 -7.25 -23.18 -1.75
C LEU A 302 -7.64 -24.60 -2.24
N LEU A 303 -8.77 -25.12 -1.75
CA LEU A 303 -9.32 -26.42 -2.15
C LEU A 303 -9.63 -26.50 -3.65
N ILE A 304 -10.23 -25.44 -4.23
CA ILE A 304 -10.63 -25.35 -5.65
C ILE A 304 -9.48 -24.86 -6.55
N SER A 305 -8.43 -24.25 -5.97
CA SER A 305 -7.28 -23.77 -6.74
C SER A 305 -6.56 -24.91 -7.49
N GLY A 306 -6.07 -24.61 -8.70
CA GLY A 306 -5.27 -25.54 -9.51
C GLY A 306 -5.99 -26.84 -9.84
N GLN A 307 -7.21 -26.77 -10.40
CA GLN A 307 -7.96 -27.94 -10.85
C GLN A 307 -8.01 -28.04 -12.37
N SER A 308 -7.86 -29.27 -12.87
CA SER A 308 -7.99 -29.62 -14.29
C SER A 308 -9.15 -30.57 -14.57
N VAL A 309 -9.79 -31.13 -13.54
CA VAL A 309 -10.84 -32.15 -13.66
C VAL A 309 -12.10 -31.75 -12.87
N ILE A 310 -13.27 -31.95 -13.46
CA ILE A 310 -14.56 -31.70 -12.81
C ILE A 310 -14.77 -32.74 -11.69
N GLY A 311 -15.07 -32.28 -10.48
CA GLY A 311 -15.26 -33.11 -9.29
C GLY A 311 -14.04 -33.19 -8.37
N GLU A 312 -12.85 -32.78 -8.81
CA GLU A 312 -11.60 -32.95 -8.04
C GLU A 312 -11.63 -32.28 -6.64
N TRP A 313 -12.35 -31.15 -6.47
CA TRP A 313 -12.52 -30.53 -5.16
C TRP A 313 -13.31 -31.41 -4.17
N GLN A 314 -14.21 -32.27 -4.66
CA GLN A 314 -15.08 -33.11 -3.84
C GLN A 314 -14.26 -34.23 -3.19
N GLU A 315 -13.37 -34.85 -3.96
CA GLU A 315 -12.42 -35.86 -3.47
C GLU A 315 -11.39 -35.22 -2.53
N ARG A 316 -10.75 -34.11 -2.93
CA ARG A 316 -9.83 -33.34 -2.06
C ARG A 316 -10.49 -32.97 -0.72
N MET A 317 -11.78 -32.60 -0.72
CA MET A 317 -12.55 -32.28 0.48
C MET A 317 -12.87 -33.53 1.31
N HIS A 318 -13.24 -34.63 0.66
CA HIS A 318 -13.54 -35.89 1.34
C HIS A 318 -12.31 -36.45 2.07
N ASP A 319 -11.13 -36.44 1.42
CA ASP A 319 -9.84 -36.80 2.03
C ASP A 319 -9.52 -35.88 3.22
N TYR A 320 -9.69 -34.57 3.06
CA TYR A 320 -9.44 -33.60 4.11
C TYR A 320 -10.35 -33.81 5.34
N LEU A 321 -11.67 -33.91 5.15
CA LEU A 321 -12.62 -34.11 6.25
C LEU A 321 -12.44 -35.47 6.94
N ASN A 322 -12.03 -36.52 6.21
CA ASN A 322 -11.63 -37.79 6.82
C ASN A 322 -10.51 -37.61 7.85
N THR A 323 -9.52 -36.75 7.61
CA THR A 323 -8.42 -36.50 8.56
C THR A 323 -8.80 -35.64 9.77
N ILE A 324 -9.87 -34.85 9.70
CA ILE A 324 -10.41 -34.17 10.89
C ILE A 324 -11.21 -35.16 11.74
N ALA A 325 -12.02 -36.02 11.11
CA ALA A 325 -12.76 -37.08 11.78
C ALA A 325 -11.82 -38.13 12.42
N HIS A 326 -10.76 -38.54 11.70
CA HIS A 326 -9.86 -39.63 12.07
C HIS A 326 -8.39 -39.19 11.97
N PRO A 327 -7.91 -38.29 12.85
CA PRO A 327 -6.59 -37.69 12.70
C PRO A 327 -5.42 -38.67 12.88
N GLU A 328 -5.58 -39.68 13.73
CA GLU A 328 -4.71 -40.84 13.88
C GLU A 328 -5.55 -42.12 13.94
N GLY A 329 -5.05 -43.19 13.32
CA GLY A 329 -5.84 -44.30 12.75
C GLY A 329 -6.53 -45.29 13.70
N ASP A 330 -6.76 -44.90 14.96
CA ASP A 330 -7.69 -45.61 15.87
C ASP A 330 -8.30 -44.65 16.93
N SER A 331 -8.21 -43.33 16.71
CA SER A 331 -8.70 -42.32 17.65
C SER A 331 -10.22 -42.21 17.60
N LYS A 332 -10.89 -42.52 18.72
CA LYS A 332 -12.31 -42.17 18.94
C LYS A 332 -12.56 -40.65 19.07
N GLN A 333 -11.51 -39.84 19.08
CA GLN A 333 -11.56 -38.40 19.30
C GLN A 333 -11.08 -37.66 18.04
N SER A 334 -12.02 -36.97 17.39
CA SER A 334 -11.78 -36.14 16.22
C SER A 334 -11.19 -34.78 16.58
N ASP A 335 -10.55 -34.13 15.60
CA ASP A 335 -10.16 -32.72 15.68
C ASP A 335 -11.37 -31.79 15.44
N ILE A 336 -11.15 -30.48 15.46
CA ILE A 336 -12.17 -29.42 15.34
C ILE A 336 -11.94 -28.65 14.03
N LEU A 337 -13.01 -28.42 13.27
CA LEU A 337 -12.97 -27.59 12.06
C LEU A 337 -13.34 -26.13 12.38
N MET A 338 -12.52 -25.17 11.98
CA MET A 338 -12.77 -23.73 12.10
C MET A 338 -12.96 -23.10 10.72
N VAL A 339 -13.96 -22.21 10.58
CA VAL A 339 -14.14 -21.35 9.39
C VAL A 339 -14.46 -19.93 9.82
N ASP A 340 -13.69 -18.97 9.31
CA ASP A 340 -13.86 -17.52 9.51
C ASP A 340 -14.57 -16.82 8.33
N MET A 341 -14.70 -17.50 7.19
CA MET A 341 -15.27 -16.99 5.93
C MET A 341 -16.58 -17.74 5.53
N PRO A 342 -17.66 -17.67 6.32
CA PRO A 342 -18.86 -18.50 6.18
C PRO A 342 -19.54 -18.43 4.80
N VAL A 343 -19.63 -17.25 4.19
CA VAL A 343 -20.30 -17.08 2.88
C VAL A 343 -19.57 -17.83 1.77
N GLN A 344 -18.25 -18.03 1.88
CA GLN A 344 -17.47 -18.80 0.92
C GLN A 344 -17.90 -20.26 0.88
N LEU A 345 -18.37 -20.85 1.99
CA LEU A 345 -18.87 -22.25 2.01
C LEU A 345 -20.11 -22.47 1.12
N ILE A 346 -20.87 -21.42 0.84
CA ILE A 346 -22.12 -21.48 0.08
C ILE A 346 -21.90 -21.08 -1.37
N ASN A 347 -20.99 -20.12 -1.62
CA ASN A 347 -20.65 -19.66 -2.97
C ASN A 347 -19.66 -20.59 -3.70
N THR A 348 -18.78 -21.29 -2.95
CA THR A 348 -17.74 -22.17 -3.51
C THR A 348 -18.30 -23.54 -3.91
N GLY A 349 -17.97 -23.97 -5.13
CA GLY A 349 -18.43 -25.24 -5.73
C GLY A 349 -19.52 -25.10 -6.80
N ASN A 350 -20.20 -23.95 -6.89
CA ASN A 350 -21.33 -23.71 -7.80
C ASN A 350 -20.92 -23.58 -9.29
N SER A 351 -20.46 -24.65 -9.93
CA SER A 351 -20.37 -24.73 -11.41
C SER A 351 -21.74 -24.95 -12.05
N ASN A 352 -22.57 -25.80 -11.44
CA ASN A 352 -23.88 -26.20 -11.95
C ASN A 352 -25.03 -25.78 -10.99
N GLY A 353 -24.78 -24.91 -10.02
CA GLY A 353 -25.76 -24.40 -9.04
C GLY A 353 -26.32 -25.41 -8.01
N ILE A 354 -26.16 -26.71 -8.22
CA ILE A 354 -26.76 -27.78 -7.40
C ILE A 354 -25.92 -28.16 -6.17
N MET A 355 -24.59 -27.97 -6.20
CA MET A 355 -23.68 -28.44 -5.15
C MET A 355 -22.63 -27.40 -4.75
N ASN A 356 -22.42 -27.24 -3.45
CA ASN A 356 -21.45 -26.33 -2.83
C ASN A 356 -20.82 -26.99 -1.58
N LEU A 357 -19.81 -26.36 -0.98
CA LEU A 357 -19.09 -26.91 0.18
C LEU A 357 -20.02 -27.17 1.39
N SER A 358 -21.01 -26.29 1.64
CA SER A 358 -21.94 -26.45 2.77
C SER A 358 -22.75 -27.75 2.70
N LEU A 359 -23.17 -28.17 1.50
CA LEU A 359 -23.91 -29.41 1.28
C LEU A 359 -23.05 -30.66 1.43
N VAL A 360 -21.74 -30.55 1.19
CA VAL A 360 -20.79 -31.65 1.48
C VAL A 360 -20.55 -31.74 2.98
N LEU A 361 -20.26 -30.61 3.65
CA LEU A 361 -20.06 -30.54 5.11
C LEU A 361 -21.27 -31.07 5.89
N GLN A 362 -22.49 -30.70 5.49
CA GLN A 362 -23.72 -31.07 6.18
C GLN A 362 -23.79 -32.58 6.51
N LYS A 363 -23.43 -33.44 5.55
CA LYS A 363 -23.42 -34.91 5.70
C LYS A 363 -22.45 -35.45 6.75
N TRP A 364 -21.40 -34.70 7.09
CA TRP A 364 -20.44 -35.03 8.15
C TRP A 364 -20.89 -34.53 9.52
N LEU A 365 -21.45 -33.31 9.56
CA LEU A 365 -21.96 -32.70 10.79
C LEU A 365 -23.22 -33.45 11.27
N GLU A 366 -24.08 -33.92 10.36
CA GLU A 366 -25.29 -34.71 10.69
C GLU A 366 -24.93 -36.03 11.38
N LYS A 367 -23.80 -36.62 10.99
CA LYS A 367 -23.19 -37.81 11.58
C LYS A 367 -22.28 -37.50 12.78
N LYS A 368 -22.25 -36.24 13.26
CA LYS A 368 -21.43 -35.72 14.38
C LYS A 368 -19.95 -36.14 14.35
N GLN A 369 -19.36 -36.28 13.15
CA GLN A 369 -18.00 -36.82 13.00
C GLN A 369 -16.94 -35.91 13.63
N PHE A 370 -17.13 -34.59 13.55
CA PHE A 370 -16.31 -33.58 14.20
C PHE A 370 -17.17 -32.35 14.55
N PRO A 371 -16.87 -31.63 15.65
CA PRO A 371 -17.45 -30.32 15.90
C PRO A 371 -16.89 -29.30 14.91
N MET A 372 -17.66 -28.23 14.68
CA MET A 372 -17.28 -27.15 13.78
C MET A 372 -17.57 -25.81 14.43
N VAL A 373 -16.62 -24.88 14.38
CA VAL A 373 -16.78 -23.49 14.81
C VAL A 373 -16.80 -22.57 13.59
N ILE A 374 -17.83 -21.72 13.50
CA ILE A 374 -17.95 -20.68 12.49
C ILE A 374 -17.81 -19.32 13.18
N LEU A 375 -16.98 -18.43 12.63
CA LEU A 375 -17.00 -17.01 12.98
C LEU A 375 -17.78 -16.26 11.90
N ALA A 376 -18.77 -15.46 12.28
CA ALA A 376 -19.63 -14.77 11.33
C ALA A 376 -19.98 -13.34 11.77
N THR A 377 -20.27 -12.47 10.81
CA THR A 377 -21.15 -11.32 11.04
C THR A 377 -22.61 -11.72 10.97
N ARG A 378 -23.48 -10.85 11.48
CA ARG A 378 -24.93 -11.05 11.43
C ARG A 378 -25.45 -11.22 9.99
N GLN A 379 -24.99 -10.38 9.05
CA GLN A 379 -25.42 -10.41 7.65
C GLN A 379 -24.97 -11.68 6.92
N GLU A 380 -23.75 -12.16 7.19
CA GLU A 380 -23.26 -13.44 6.67
C GLU A 380 -24.08 -14.61 7.21
N TRP A 381 -24.40 -14.61 8.50
CA TRP A 381 -25.19 -15.67 9.14
C TRP A 381 -26.65 -15.68 8.67
N GLU A 382 -27.26 -14.50 8.50
CA GLU A 382 -28.57 -14.34 7.87
C GLU A 382 -28.55 -14.85 6.41
N THR A 383 -27.47 -14.58 5.67
CA THR A 383 -27.24 -15.16 4.32
C THR A 383 -27.13 -16.68 4.36
N MET A 384 -26.44 -17.28 5.36
CA MET A 384 -26.40 -18.74 5.53
C MET A 384 -27.79 -19.32 5.82
N MET A 385 -28.57 -18.69 6.69
CA MET A 385 -29.93 -19.11 7.04
C MET A 385 -30.88 -19.10 5.84
N LEU A 386 -30.76 -18.10 4.96
CA LEU A 386 -31.56 -17.99 3.74
C LEU A 386 -31.16 -19.00 2.66
N ARG A 387 -29.87 -19.36 2.58
CA ARG A 387 -29.33 -20.24 1.52
C ARG A 387 -29.31 -21.73 1.90
N ASN A 388 -29.03 -22.08 3.15
CA ASN A 388 -29.03 -23.46 3.64
C ASN A 388 -29.50 -23.53 5.11
N ARG A 389 -30.82 -23.43 5.32
CA ARG A 389 -31.47 -23.47 6.64
C ARG A 389 -31.25 -24.78 7.39
N SER A 390 -31.03 -25.91 6.70
CA SER A 390 -30.73 -27.21 7.31
C SER A 390 -29.35 -27.21 7.96
N PHE A 391 -28.29 -26.90 7.19
CA PHE A 391 -26.92 -26.77 7.71
C PHE A 391 -26.87 -25.75 8.86
N ALA A 392 -27.43 -24.56 8.66
CA ALA A 392 -27.28 -23.47 9.61
C ALA A 392 -28.10 -23.68 10.92
N ARG A 393 -29.09 -24.59 10.92
CA ARG A 393 -29.82 -25.04 12.13
C ARG A 393 -28.99 -25.91 13.08
N MET A 394 -27.86 -26.45 12.61
CA MET A 394 -27.04 -27.42 13.38
C MET A 394 -26.09 -26.74 14.36
N PHE A 395 -25.96 -25.41 14.29
CA PHE A 395 -25.02 -24.63 15.07
C PHE A 395 -25.71 -23.93 16.24
N GLN A 396 -25.20 -24.16 17.45
CA GLN A 396 -25.52 -23.36 18.61
C GLN A 396 -24.98 -21.93 18.40
N ARG A 397 -25.83 -20.93 18.59
CA ARG A 397 -25.48 -19.52 18.36
C ARG A 397 -24.95 -18.89 19.65
N ILE A 398 -23.81 -18.21 19.55
CA ILE A 398 -23.26 -17.35 20.60
C ILE A 398 -23.13 -15.96 19.98
N ASN A 399 -23.89 -15.00 20.49
CA ASN A 399 -23.77 -13.61 20.07
C ASN A 399 -22.59 -12.96 20.81
N VAL A 400 -21.81 -12.15 20.10
CA VAL A 400 -20.64 -11.43 20.62
C VAL A 400 -20.87 -9.94 20.43
N GLU A 401 -21.45 -9.31 21.43
CA GLU A 401 -21.80 -7.88 21.41
C GLU A 401 -20.57 -6.98 21.60
N PRO A 402 -20.56 -5.72 21.11
CA PRO A 402 -19.47 -4.78 21.34
C PRO A 402 -19.17 -4.49 22.82
N VAL A 403 -17.89 -4.31 23.15
CA VAL A 403 -17.45 -3.78 24.45
C VAL A 403 -17.55 -2.25 24.46
N GLY A 404 -17.78 -1.66 25.64
CA GLY A 404 -17.71 -0.21 25.85
C GLY A 404 -16.27 0.32 25.76
N GLU A 405 -16.12 1.65 25.58
CA GLU A 405 -14.81 2.29 25.32
C GLU A 405 -13.78 2.02 26.43
N VAL A 406 -14.19 1.98 27.70
CA VAL A 406 -13.29 1.71 28.85
C VAL A 406 -12.67 0.30 28.75
N ALA A 407 -13.52 -0.73 28.63
CA ALA A 407 -13.06 -2.11 28.44
C ALA A 407 -12.26 -2.30 27.14
N ALA A 408 -12.57 -1.51 26.09
CA ALA A 408 -11.76 -1.50 24.87
C ALA A 408 -10.37 -0.89 25.09
N LYS A 409 -10.24 0.21 25.84
CA LYS A 409 -8.95 0.81 26.22
C LYS A 409 -8.10 -0.17 27.03
N GLU A 410 -8.71 -0.87 27.98
CA GLU A 410 -8.05 -1.94 28.74
C GLU A 410 -7.57 -3.09 27.85
N ILE A 411 -8.39 -3.56 26.89
CA ILE A 411 -7.96 -4.59 25.94
C ILE A 411 -6.79 -4.08 25.08
N VAL A 412 -6.85 -2.85 24.55
CA VAL A 412 -5.76 -2.27 23.75
C VAL A 412 -4.47 -2.16 24.57
N LEU A 413 -4.55 -1.67 25.82
CA LEU A 413 -3.40 -1.62 26.73
C LEU A 413 -2.82 -3.01 27.03
N SER A 414 -3.67 -4.04 27.18
CA SER A 414 -3.21 -5.43 27.37
C SER A 414 -2.47 -6.03 26.17
N GLN A 415 -2.72 -5.52 24.95
CA GLN A 415 -2.04 -5.96 23.72
C GLN A 415 -0.84 -5.08 23.37
N LYS A 416 -0.64 -3.94 24.06
CA LYS A 416 0.42 -2.96 23.79
C LYS A 416 1.79 -3.63 23.67
N ALA A 417 2.25 -4.32 24.74
CA ALA A 417 3.59 -4.92 24.78
C ALA A 417 3.83 -5.97 23.68
N PHE A 418 2.80 -6.69 23.25
CA PHE A 418 2.89 -7.64 22.14
C PHE A 418 3.06 -6.94 20.79
N LEU A 419 2.34 -5.83 20.56
CA LEU A 419 2.51 -5.00 19.35
C LEU A 419 3.88 -4.29 19.33
N GLU A 420 4.38 -3.87 20.49
CA GLU A 420 5.72 -3.29 20.65
C GLU A 420 6.82 -4.29 20.27
N GLU A 421 6.77 -5.51 20.82
CA GLU A 421 7.71 -6.60 20.49
C GLU A 421 7.60 -7.07 19.03
N LEU A 422 6.39 -7.18 18.49
CA LEU A 422 6.14 -7.65 17.12
C LEU A 422 6.65 -6.68 16.03
N HIS A 423 6.66 -5.37 16.32
CA HIS A 423 6.94 -4.33 15.34
C HIS A 423 8.20 -3.49 15.62
N ASP A 424 8.99 -3.82 16.66
CA ASP A 424 10.20 -3.07 17.07
C ASP A 424 9.89 -1.58 17.32
N CYS A 425 8.87 -1.32 18.15
CA CYS A 425 8.32 0.02 18.40
C CYS A 425 7.87 0.22 19.86
N THR A 426 7.62 1.48 20.25
CA THR A 426 7.12 1.86 21.58
C THR A 426 5.89 2.76 21.45
N PHE A 427 4.73 2.38 21.98
CA PHE A 427 3.52 3.22 21.95
C PHE A 427 3.39 4.07 23.21
N GLN A 428 3.45 5.40 23.07
CA GLN A 428 3.10 6.31 24.16
C GLN A 428 1.60 6.21 24.51
N ILE A 429 1.23 6.52 25.76
CA ILE A 429 -0.17 6.39 26.22
C ILE A 429 -1.08 7.38 25.47
N GLU A 430 -0.52 8.55 25.18
CA GLU A 430 -1.05 9.62 24.34
C GLU A 430 -1.37 9.12 22.93
N ALA A 431 -0.55 8.22 22.37
CA ALA A 431 -0.81 7.61 21.06
C ALA A 431 -2.02 6.66 21.11
N ILE A 432 -2.17 5.88 22.18
CA ILE A 432 -3.34 5.01 22.35
C ILE A 432 -4.62 5.87 22.47
N ASP A 433 -4.63 6.91 23.30
CA ASP A 433 -5.83 7.77 23.41
C ASP A 433 -6.11 8.55 22.11
N GLU A 434 -5.09 8.97 21.36
CA GLU A 434 -5.27 9.59 20.04
C GLU A 434 -5.85 8.61 19.01
N ALA A 435 -5.46 7.34 19.05
CA ALA A 435 -6.09 6.30 18.22
C ALA A 435 -7.58 6.11 18.55
N PHE A 436 -7.99 6.27 19.81
CA PHE A 436 -9.41 6.27 20.20
C PHE A 436 -10.16 7.54 19.75
N LYS A 437 -9.55 8.73 19.86
CA LYS A 437 -10.15 9.98 19.34
C LYS A 437 -10.37 9.91 17.82
N LEU A 438 -9.38 9.44 17.08
CA LEU A 438 -9.45 9.28 15.62
C LEU A 438 -10.44 8.18 15.22
N HIS A 439 -10.49 7.06 15.95
CA HIS A 439 -11.53 6.04 15.77
C HIS A 439 -12.94 6.61 15.94
N ARG A 440 -13.18 7.35 17.05
CA ARG A 440 -14.47 7.99 17.32
C ARG A 440 -14.88 9.01 16.25
N ARG A 441 -13.91 9.71 15.64
CA ARG A 441 -14.14 10.74 14.62
C ARG A 441 -14.36 10.18 13.22
N PHE A 442 -13.57 9.18 12.81
CA PHE A 442 -13.51 8.72 11.41
C PHE A 442 -14.01 7.28 11.20
N PHE A 443 -14.17 6.47 12.25
CA PHE A 443 -14.59 5.07 12.12
C PHE A 443 -15.69 4.64 13.11
N PRO A 444 -16.72 5.45 13.40
CA PRO A 444 -17.74 5.12 14.40
C PRO A 444 -18.53 3.83 14.09
N LYS A 445 -18.63 3.42 12.81
CA LYS A 445 -19.22 2.13 12.39
C LYS A 445 -18.33 0.91 12.70
N GLN A 446 -17.03 1.07 12.89
CA GLN A 446 -16.10 -0.04 13.11
C GLN A 446 -16.04 -0.37 14.61
N CYS A 447 -16.23 -1.64 14.97
CA CYS A 447 -16.33 -2.02 16.38
C CYS A 447 -14.96 -2.10 17.08
N LEU A 448 -14.95 -1.57 18.29
CA LEU A 448 -13.87 -1.73 19.27
C LEU A 448 -13.79 -3.17 19.78
N PRO A 449 -12.61 -3.63 20.24
CA PRO A 449 -11.31 -2.93 20.22
C PRO A 449 -10.58 -3.05 18.87
N GLY A 450 -11.03 -3.93 17.97
CA GLY A 450 -10.28 -4.33 16.78
C GLY A 450 -9.99 -3.21 15.78
N SER A 451 -10.82 -2.15 15.72
CA SER A 451 -10.56 -0.96 14.91
C SER A 451 -9.30 -0.20 15.34
N VAL A 452 -9.12 0.02 16.66
CA VAL A 452 -7.95 0.69 17.24
C VAL A 452 -6.73 -0.21 17.21
N LEU A 453 -6.86 -1.49 17.57
CA LEU A 453 -5.76 -2.46 17.48
C LEU A 453 -5.17 -2.49 16.06
N LYS A 454 -6.02 -2.55 15.04
CA LYS A 454 -5.59 -2.56 13.63
C LYS A 454 -4.91 -1.25 13.20
N LEU A 455 -5.32 -0.11 13.76
CA LEU A 455 -4.67 1.18 13.51
C LEU A 455 -3.23 1.17 14.05
N LEU A 456 -3.05 0.70 15.29
CA LEU A 456 -1.74 0.59 15.95
C LEU A 456 -0.83 -0.45 15.26
N GLU A 457 -1.37 -1.64 14.94
CA GLU A 457 -0.71 -2.70 14.15
C GLU A 457 -0.19 -2.16 12.80
N THR A 458 -1.06 -1.53 12.01
CA THR A 458 -0.69 -0.96 10.69
C THR A 458 0.32 0.20 10.81
N LEU A 459 0.34 0.91 11.94
CA LEU A 459 1.33 1.95 12.22
C LEU A 459 2.69 1.34 12.59
N GLY A 460 2.73 0.40 13.52
CA GLY A 460 3.96 -0.30 13.93
C GLY A 460 4.67 -0.95 12.74
N GLU A 461 3.92 -1.67 11.88
CA GLU A 461 4.44 -2.25 10.62
C GLU A 461 5.17 -1.24 9.70
N GLN A 462 4.86 0.05 9.79
CA GLN A 462 5.39 1.12 8.93
C GLN A 462 6.38 2.05 9.65
N LYS A 463 6.40 2.03 10.98
CA LYS A 463 7.01 3.04 11.86
C LYS A 463 7.49 2.37 13.16
N GLY A 464 8.63 1.70 13.08
CA GLY A 464 9.39 1.26 14.26
C GLY A 464 9.92 2.45 15.09
N GLY A 465 10.38 2.16 16.30
CA GLY A 465 10.82 3.15 17.30
C GLY A 465 9.67 3.80 18.08
N ASP A 466 9.93 4.95 18.71
CA ASP A 466 8.95 5.61 19.59
C ASP A 466 7.82 6.30 18.82
N ILE A 467 6.58 6.01 19.23
CA ILE A 467 5.34 6.47 18.60
C ILE A 467 4.58 7.36 19.60
N SER A 468 4.61 8.68 19.34
CA SER A 468 3.81 9.68 20.04
C SER A 468 2.40 9.84 19.46
N GLY A 469 1.50 10.50 20.20
CA GLY A 469 0.16 10.88 19.70
C GLY A 469 0.22 11.74 18.43
N GLU A 470 1.15 12.71 18.38
CA GLU A 470 1.43 13.51 17.18
C GLU A 470 1.94 12.64 16.01
N THR A 471 2.86 11.71 16.28
CA THR A 471 3.37 10.75 15.26
C THR A 471 2.23 9.94 14.66
N LEU A 472 1.29 9.48 15.49
CA LEU A 472 0.12 8.72 15.08
C LEU A 472 -0.89 9.60 14.30
N LYS A 473 -1.15 10.82 14.77
CA LYS A 473 -2.03 11.82 14.13
C LYS A 473 -1.55 12.15 12.71
N SER A 474 -0.31 12.59 12.53
CA SER A 474 0.20 12.97 11.21
C SER A 474 0.44 11.77 10.28
N TRP A 475 0.75 10.59 10.83
CA TRP A 475 0.72 9.34 10.04
C TRP A 475 -0.70 9.02 9.55
N PHE A 476 -1.71 9.18 10.40
CA PHE A 476 -3.10 8.89 10.08
C PHE A 476 -3.62 9.80 8.96
N PHE A 477 -3.43 11.12 9.06
CA PHE A 477 -3.82 12.07 8.02
C PHE A 477 -3.10 11.78 6.70
N LYS A 478 -1.79 11.52 6.75
CA LYS A 478 -0.99 11.15 5.57
C LYS A 478 -1.48 9.86 4.89
N ASN A 479 -1.86 8.83 5.64
CA ASN A 479 -2.29 7.53 5.08
C ASN A 479 -3.77 7.49 4.68
N THR A 480 -4.64 8.32 5.26
CA THR A 480 -6.02 8.52 4.78
C THR A 480 -6.11 9.52 3.63
N GLY A 481 -5.06 10.33 3.43
CA GLY A 481 -5.06 11.43 2.48
C GLY A 481 -5.98 12.58 2.89
N LEU A 482 -6.30 12.71 4.18
CA LEU A 482 -7.10 13.80 4.72
C LEU A 482 -6.21 14.99 5.12
N SER A 483 -6.72 16.21 4.97
CA SER A 483 -5.97 17.43 5.30
C SER A 483 -5.91 17.64 6.83
N GLU A 484 -4.72 17.48 7.42
CA GLU A 484 -4.55 17.62 8.88
C GLU A 484 -5.01 19.01 9.38
N SER A 485 -4.69 20.10 8.68
CA SER A 485 -5.14 21.45 9.03
C SER A 485 -6.66 21.61 8.93
N PHE A 486 -7.31 21.03 7.91
CA PHE A 486 -8.78 21.07 7.82
C PHE A 486 -9.46 20.29 8.95
N PHE A 487 -8.79 19.32 9.57
CA PHE A 487 -9.33 18.57 10.71
C PHE A 487 -8.78 18.99 12.08
N ASP A 488 -7.76 19.86 12.18
CA ASP A 488 -7.22 20.28 13.48
C ASP A 488 -8.25 21.10 14.28
N GLU A 489 -8.64 20.65 15.46
CA GLU A 489 -9.75 21.24 16.21
C GLU A 489 -9.37 22.51 17.00
N SER A 490 -8.10 22.93 16.96
CA SER A 490 -7.62 24.15 17.63
C SER A 490 -7.82 25.45 16.84
N GLU A 491 -7.84 25.38 15.49
CA GLU A 491 -7.92 26.59 14.65
C GLU A 491 -9.36 27.00 14.28
N PRO A 492 -9.78 28.27 14.46
CA PRO A 492 -11.09 28.74 14.02
C PRO A 492 -11.13 28.90 12.49
N LEU A 493 -12.05 28.18 11.84
CA LEU A 493 -12.26 28.18 10.38
C LEU A 493 -13.60 28.88 10.02
N PRO A 494 -13.66 30.23 9.98
CA PRO A 494 -14.88 30.97 9.71
C PRO A 494 -15.34 30.84 8.26
N ALA A 495 -16.65 30.74 8.05
CA ALA A 495 -17.29 30.52 6.75
C ALA A 495 -16.83 31.52 5.67
N ASP A 496 -16.68 32.80 6.01
CA ASP A 496 -16.28 33.87 5.09
C ASP A 496 -14.89 33.62 4.46
N LYS A 497 -13.96 32.99 5.18
CA LYS A 497 -12.65 32.59 4.64
C LYS A 497 -12.79 31.43 3.65
N ILE A 498 -13.61 30.43 4.00
CA ILE A 498 -13.93 29.29 3.13
C ILE A 498 -14.56 29.81 1.84
N GLU A 499 -15.55 30.69 1.95
CA GLU A 499 -16.21 31.30 0.81
C GLU A 499 -15.24 32.12 -0.05
N ALA A 500 -14.43 33.00 0.56
CA ALA A 500 -13.49 33.83 -0.18
C ALA A 500 -12.45 33.00 -0.94
N GLU A 501 -12.05 31.84 -0.42
CA GLU A 501 -11.15 30.90 -1.10
C GLU A 501 -11.85 30.10 -2.20
N LEU A 502 -13.08 29.63 -1.97
CA LEU A 502 -13.88 28.95 -2.98
C LEU A 502 -14.24 29.88 -4.15
N ARG A 503 -14.68 31.12 -3.89
CA ARG A 503 -15.01 32.12 -4.92
C ARG A 503 -13.82 32.43 -5.84
N ARG A 504 -12.58 32.46 -5.34
CA ARG A 504 -11.36 32.66 -6.15
C ARG A 504 -11.11 31.53 -7.16
N ASN A 505 -11.57 30.32 -6.87
CA ASN A 505 -11.28 29.13 -7.66
C ASN A 505 -12.49 28.67 -8.51
N LEU A 506 -13.72 28.94 -8.07
CA LEU A 506 -14.98 28.55 -8.72
C LEU A 506 -15.77 29.78 -9.22
N ILE A 507 -15.24 30.41 -10.27
CA ILE A 507 -15.82 31.61 -10.90
C ILE A 507 -17.24 31.34 -11.45
N GLY A 508 -18.15 32.30 -11.26
CA GLY A 508 -19.47 32.34 -11.91
C GLY A 508 -20.56 31.44 -11.29
N GLN A 509 -20.26 30.69 -10.23
CA GLN A 509 -21.18 29.69 -9.66
C GLN A 509 -21.49 29.94 -8.16
N PRO A 510 -22.12 31.08 -7.79
CA PRO A 510 -22.31 31.46 -6.38
C PRO A 510 -23.11 30.44 -5.57
N GLN A 511 -24.21 29.90 -6.12
CA GLN A 511 -25.01 28.84 -5.48
C GLN A 511 -24.20 27.57 -5.20
N ALA A 512 -23.24 27.23 -6.08
CA ALA A 512 -22.36 26.10 -5.84
C ALA A 512 -21.34 26.40 -4.74
N VAL A 513 -20.81 27.63 -4.67
CA VAL A 513 -19.94 28.04 -3.56
C VAL A 513 -20.68 27.99 -2.23
N GLU A 514 -21.87 28.57 -2.14
CA GLU A 514 -22.70 28.57 -0.92
C GLU A 514 -22.95 27.14 -0.38
N VAL A 515 -23.37 26.22 -1.25
CA VAL A 515 -23.57 24.81 -0.87
C VAL A 515 -22.26 24.14 -0.45
N LEU A 516 -21.13 24.44 -1.10
CA LEU A 516 -19.82 23.92 -0.69
C LEU A 516 -19.38 24.47 0.67
N VAL A 517 -19.57 25.76 0.96
CA VAL A 517 -19.30 26.35 2.29
C VAL A 517 -20.13 25.64 3.37
N ASN A 518 -21.41 25.44 3.12
CA ASN A 518 -22.31 24.76 4.05
C ASN A 518 -21.89 23.31 4.32
N VAL A 519 -21.55 22.54 3.27
CA VAL A 519 -21.05 21.15 3.39
C VAL A 519 -19.73 21.11 4.18
N ILE A 520 -18.77 21.96 3.85
CA ILE A 520 -17.48 22.03 4.54
C ILE A 520 -17.68 22.40 6.02
N SER A 521 -18.57 23.35 6.31
CA SER A 521 -18.91 23.77 7.68
C SER A 521 -19.58 22.63 8.48
N LEU A 522 -20.50 21.87 7.89
CA LEU A 522 -21.12 20.71 8.54
C LEU A 522 -20.09 19.61 8.86
N ILE A 523 -19.18 19.31 7.93
CA ILE A 523 -18.07 18.34 8.13
C ILE A 523 -17.12 18.82 9.23
N ARG A 524 -16.75 20.12 9.22
CA ARG A 524 -15.88 20.74 10.23
C ARG A 524 -16.52 20.69 11.62
N ALA A 525 -17.83 20.95 11.70
CA ALA A 525 -18.62 20.92 12.94
C ALA A 525 -19.06 19.51 13.39
N LYS A 526 -18.85 18.47 12.56
CA LYS A 526 -19.27 17.08 12.80
C LYS A 526 -20.79 16.91 12.95
N LEU A 527 -21.57 17.69 12.22
CA LEU A 527 -23.05 17.68 12.27
C LEU A 527 -23.71 16.82 11.18
N ASN A 528 -22.93 15.99 10.49
CA ASN A 528 -23.41 15.08 9.44
C ASN A 528 -24.19 13.90 10.04
N GLU A 529 -25.14 13.34 9.29
CA GLU A 529 -26.01 12.26 9.80
C GLU A 529 -25.24 10.93 9.95
N PRO A 530 -25.20 10.33 11.16
CA PRO A 530 -24.41 9.12 11.41
C PRO A 530 -25.00 7.92 10.68
N GLY A 531 -24.23 7.39 9.72
CA GLY A 531 -24.64 6.27 8.87
C GLY A 531 -24.48 6.56 7.39
N LYS A 532 -24.77 7.80 7.00
CA LYS A 532 -24.74 8.30 5.61
C LYS A 532 -23.33 8.74 5.17
N PRO A 533 -23.11 9.02 3.87
CA PRO A 533 -21.96 9.78 3.39
C PRO A 533 -21.93 11.18 4.04
N LEU A 534 -20.77 11.86 4.02
CA LEU A 534 -20.60 13.19 4.61
C LEU A 534 -21.57 14.23 4.00
N ALA A 535 -21.77 14.15 2.68
CA ALA A 535 -22.80 14.85 1.94
C ALA A 535 -23.00 14.17 0.56
N THR A 536 -24.18 14.33 -0.02
CA THR A 536 -24.52 13.86 -1.37
C THR A 536 -24.99 15.03 -2.23
N LEU A 537 -24.26 15.29 -3.34
CA LEU A 537 -24.38 16.50 -4.15
C LEU A 537 -24.68 16.14 -5.60
N LEU A 538 -25.75 16.69 -6.19
CA LEU A 538 -26.02 16.57 -7.63
C LEU A 538 -25.80 17.91 -8.33
N PHE A 539 -24.75 17.98 -9.13
CA PHE A 539 -24.40 19.15 -9.94
C PHE A 539 -25.08 19.06 -11.31
N ILE A 540 -25.98 20.00 -11.61
CA ILE A 540 -26.84 20.03 -12.78
C ILE A 540 -26.43 21.22 -13.66
N GLY A 541 -26.18 21.02 -14.96
CA GLY A 541 -25.85 22.15 -15.84
C GLY A 541 -25.25 21.73 -17.18
N ASN A 542 -24.84 22.69 -18.01
CA ASN A 542 -24.21 22.40 -19.31
C ASN A 542 -22.83 21.72 -19.15
N THR A 543 -22.22 21.31 -20.28
CA THR A 543 -20.82 20.89 -20.29
C THR A 543 -19.90 22.09 -20.11
N GLY A 544 -18.81 21.94 -19.34
CA GLY A 544 -17.77 22.98 -19.22
C GLY A 544 -18.07 24.18 -18.31
N VAL A 545 -19.19 24.17 -17.57
CA VAL A 545 -19.58 25.24 -16.63
C VAL A 545 -18.92 25.17 -15.24
N GLY A 546 -18.11 24.14 -14.96
CA GLY A 546 -17.37 24.02 -13.69
C GLY A 546 -17.76 22.85 -12.78
N LYS A 547 -18.77 22.02 -13.12
CA LYS A 547 -19.22 20.87 -12.29
C LYS A 547 -18.08 20.00 -11.75
N THR A 548 -17.22 19.52 -12.66
CA THR A 548 -16.04 18.68 -12.36
C THR A 548 -14.94 19.45 -11.60
N GLU A 549 -14.94 20.78 -11.66
CA GLU A 549 -13.97 21.65 -11.00
C GLU A 549 -14.36 21.89 -9.54
N ALA A 550 -15.63 22.20 -9.26
CA ALA A 550 -16.18 22.27 -7.91
C ALA A 550 -15.89 21.00 -7.09
N ALA A 551 -16.00 19.82 -7.70
CA ALA A 551 -15.64 18.54 -7.07
C ALA A 551 -14.14 18.39 -6.76
N LYS A 552 -13.27 18.95 -7.61
CA LYS A 552 -11.81 18.97 -7.37
C LYS A 552 -11.44 19.96 -6.27
N ILE A 553 -12.02 21.17 -6.28
CA ILE A 553 -11.78 22.20 -5.27
C ILE A 553 -12.23 21.71 -3.89
N LEU A 554 -13.42 21.12 -3.77
CA LEU A 554 -13.88 20.49 -2.52
C LEU A 554 -12.93 19.38 -2.07
N CYS A 555 -12.46 18.55 -3.00
CA CYS A 555 -11.50 17.50 -2.68
C CYS A 555 -10.18 18.09 -2.15
N GLU A 556 -9.60 19.06 -2.83
CA GLU A 556 -8.37 19.75 -2.43
C GLU A 556 -8.50 20.38 -1.04
N TYR A 557 -9.67 20.95 -0.72
CA TYR A 557 -9.97 21.49 0.62
C TYR A 557 -9.96 20.40 1.72
N LEU A 558 -10.67 19.28 1.49
CA LEU A 558 -10.81 18.20 2.47
C LEU A 558 -9.55 17.30 2.59
N THR A 559 -8.71 17.26 1.56
CA THR A 559 -7.64 16.23 1.39
C THR A 559 -6.25 16.81 1.16
N GLY A 560 -6.12 18.12 0.98
CA GLY A 560 -4.87 18.78 0.58
C GLY A 560 -4.43 18.51 -0.86
N SER A 561 -5.19 17.75 -1.65
CA SER A 561 -4.84 17.48 -3.05
C SER A 561 -6.03 17.02 -3.90
N ALA A 562 -6.30 17.72 -5.01
CA ALA A 562 -7.25 17.27 -6.03
C ALA A 562 -6.93 15.87 -6.62
N SER A 563 -5.71 15.32 -6.43
CA SER A 563 -5.37 13.94 -6.83
C SER A 563 -6.04 12.86 -5.96
N HIS A 564 -6.54 13.21 -4.77
CA HIS A 564 -7.29 12.32 -3.89
C HIS A 564 -8.77 12.16 -4.29
N LEU A 565 -9.21 12.86 -5.34
CA LEU A 565 -10.52 12.66 -5.97
C LEU A 565 -10.60 11.23 -6.56
N ILE A 566 -11.64 10.47 -6.20
CA ILE A 566 -12.00 9.23 -6.87
C ILE A 566 -13.00 9.60 -7.97
N ARG A 567 -12.65 9.48 -9.25
CA ARG A 567 -13.54 9.82 -10.37
C ARG A 567 -13.89 8.58 -11.20
N LEU A 568 -15.17 8.39 -11.47
CA LEU A 568 -15.69 7.39 -12.39
C LEU A 568 -16.55 8.09 -13.45
N ASP A 569 -16.31 7.79 -14.73
CA ASP A 569 -17.12 8.27 -15.85
C ASP A 569 -18.29 7.30 -16.06
N MET A 570 -19.53 7.78 -15.92
CA MET A 570 -20.72 6.93 -15.97
C MET A 570 -21.08 6.45 -17.38
N ASN A 571 -20.46 6.99 -18.43
CA ASN A 571 -20.59 6.44 -19.79
C ASN A 571 -20.03 5.00 -19.88
N GLU A 572 -18.98 4.66 -19.12
CA GLU A 572 -18.42 3.29 -19.04
C GLU A 572 -19.37 2.27 -18.38
N PHE A 573 -20.42 2.75 -17.70
CA PHE A 573 -21.36 1.94 -16.93
C PHE A 573 -22.78 1.98 -17.52
N SER A 574 -22.89 2.27 -18.82
CA SER A 574 -24.12 2.35 -19.61
C SER A 574 -24.77 0.99 -19.94
N GLU A 575 -24.03 -0.11 -19.83
CA GLU A 575 -24.52 -1.48 -20.02
C GLU A 575 -25.04 -2.14 -18.73
N TYR A 576 -26.00 -3.07 -18.87
CA TYR A 576 -26.59 -3.82 -17.74
C TYR A 576 -25.55 -4.54 -16.87
N ASN A 577 -24.56 -5.18 -17.50
CA ASN A 577 -23.53 -5.98 -16.83
C ASN A 577 -22.49 -5.13 -16.07
N SER A 578 -22.40 -3.82 -16.34
CA SER A 578 -21.37 -2.95 -15.76
C SER A 578 -21.46 -2.77 -14.24
N VAL A 579 -22.56 -3.20 -13.61
CA VAL A 579 -22.66 -3.39 -12.15
C VAL A 579 -21.49 -4.23 -11.61
N GLN A 580 -21.12 -5.31 -12.30
CA GLN A 580 -20.01 -6.18 -11.89
C GLN A 580 -18.65 -5.44 -11.97
N ARG A 581 -18.48 -4.51 -12.93
CA ARG A 581 -17.27 -3.67 -13.01
C ARG A 581 -17.14 -2.76 -11.77
N LEU A 582 -18.23 -2.37 -11.10
CA LEU A 582 -18.21 -1.53 -9.89
C LEU A 582 -17.92 -2.31 -8.60
N ILE A 583 -18.48 -3.51 -8.45
CA ILE A 583 -18.39 -4.33 -7.21
C ILE A 583 -17.34 -5.46 -7.27
N GLY A 584 -16.89 -5.84 -8.46
CA GLY A 584 -15.95 -6.94 -8.68
C GLY A 584 -16.60 -8.17 -9.34
N PHE A 585 -15.73 -9.10 -9.72
CA PHE A 585 -16.04 -10.38 -10.35
C PHE A 585 -15.58 -11.55 -9.45
N ARG A 586 -15.88 -12.79 -9.86
CA ARG A 586 -15.51 -14.00 -9.11
C ARG A 586 -14.00 -14.25 -9.02
N ASP A 587 -13.26 -13.89 -10.07
CA ASP A 587 -11.81 -13.98 -10.16
C ASP A 587 -11.10 -12.69 -9.68
N GLN A 588 -11.80 -11.54 -9.78
CA GLN A 588 -11.32 -10.24 -9.35
C GLN A 588 -12.35 -9.58 -8.42
N PRO A 589 -12.42 -9.97 -7.13
CA PRO A 589 -13.46 -9.51 -6.19
C PRO A 589 -13.39 -8.03 -5.81
N SER A 590 -12.41 -7.29 -6.32
CA SER A 590 -12.18 -5.86 -6.11
C SER A 590 -12.66 -5.06 -7.32
N GLY A 591 -13.82 -4.41 -7.20
CA GLY A 591 -14.41 -3.59 -8.29
C GLY A 591 -13.91 -2.15 -8.35
N ALA A 592 -14.21 -1.46 -9.46
CA ALA A 592 -13.76 -0.10 -9.75
C ALA A 592 -14.29 0.97 -8.80
N LEU A 593 -15.41 0.72 -8.10
CA LEU A 593 -15.94 1.60 -7.06
C LEU A 593 -15.55 1.15 -5.66
N THR A 594 -15.65 -0.16 -5.38
CA THR A 594 -15.34 -0.72 -4.06
C THR A 594 -13.86 -0.58 -3.72
N GLN A 595 -12.93 -0.85 -4.64
CA GLN A 595 -11.50 -0.90 -4.34
C GLN A 595 -10.86 0.48 -4.04
N PRO A 596 -11.08 1.56 -4.81
CA PRO A 596 -10.49 2.87 -4.49
C PRO A 596 -10.98 3.43 -3.15
N VAL A 597 -12.26 3.20 -2.83
CA VAL A 597 -12.87 3.61 -1.55
C VAL A 597 -12.33 2.76 -0.40
N LYS A 598 -12.19 1.44 -0.56
CA LYS A 598 -11.56 0.53 0.42
C LYS A 598 -10.10 0.88 0.73
N ILE A 599 -9.38 1.46 -0.24
CA ILE A 599 -8.00 1.96 -0.06
C ILE A 599 -7.99 3.32 0.65
N ARG A 600 -8.67 4.34 0.11
CA ARG A 600 -8.61 5.72 0.61
C ARG A 600 -9.40 5.94 1.90
N LYS A 601 -10.47 5.17 2.14
CA LYS A 601 -11.41 5.21 3.28
C LYS A 601 -12.18 6.53 3.49
N SER A 602 -11.74 7.62 2.89
CA SER A 602 -12.29 8.97 3.02
C SER A 602 -11.92 9.86 1.83
N GLY A 603 -12.61 10.99 1.64
CA GLY A 603 -12.34 11.97 0.58
C GLY A 603 -13.57 12.32 -0.26
N VAL A 604 -13.39 12.50 -1.57
CA VAL A 604 -14.48 12.83 -2.51
C VAL A 604 -14.58 11.79 -3.62
N LEU A 605 -15.81 11.32 -3.86
CA LEU A 605 -16.19 10.43 -4.96
C LEU A 605 -16.99 11.22 -6.00
N LEU A 606 -16.53 11.25 -7.24
CA LEU A 606 -17.18 11.91 -8.38
C LEU A 606 -17.73 10.88 -9.37
N LEU A 607 -19.05 10.87 -9.55
CA LEU A 607 -19.79 10.08 -10.52
C LEU A 607 -20.22 11.03 -11.66
N ASP A 608 -19.40 11.10 -12.71
CA ASP A 608 -19.54 12.11 -13.77
C ASP A 608 -20.51 11.63 -14.87
N GLU A 609 -21.45 12.49 -15.29
CA GLU A 609 -22.51 12.21 -16.28
C GLU A 609 -23.45 11.04 -15.91
N ILE A 610 -24.00 11.05 -14.69
CA ILE A 610 -24.81 9.95 -14.12
C ILE A 610 -26.06 9.55 -14.94
N GLU A 611 -26.57 10.42 -15.83
CA GLU A 611 -27.65 10.10 -16.78
C GLU A 611 -27.27 9.06 -17.85
N LYS A 612 -25.99 8.71 -17.93
CA LYS A 612 -25.42 7.76 -18.91
C LYS A 612 -25.34 6.33 -18.38
N ALA A 613 -25.27 6.15 -17.05
CA ALA A 613 -25.21 4.84 -16.43
C ALA A 613 -26.53 4.07 -16.58
N HIS A 614 -26.43 2.74 -16.63
CA HIS A 614 -27.59 1.85 -16.67
C HIS A 614 -28.40 1.92 -15.36
N ARG A 615 -29.72 1.71 -15.42
CA ARG A 615 -30.60 1.77 -14.22
C ARG A 615 -30.17 0.83 -13.09
N SER A 616 -29.58 -0.33 -13.41
CA SER A 616 -29.05 -1.25 -12.39
C SER A 616 -27.88 -0.66 -11.59
N VAL A 617 -27.14 0.31 -12.14
CA VAL A 617 -26.12 1.09 -11.43
C VAL A 617 -26.76 2.14 -10.51
N HIS A 618 -27.81 2.84 -10.95
CA HIS A 618 -28.57 3.75 -10.09
C HIS A 618 -29.15 2.99 -8.88
N ASN A 619 -29.74 1.82 -9.11
CA ASN A 619 -30.27 0.95 -8.05
C ASN A 619 -29.17 0.48 -7.06
N LEU A 620 -27.97 0.18 -7.56
CA LEU A 620 -26.82 -0.18 -6.72
C LEU A 620 -26.38 1.01 -5.83
N LEU A 621 -26.31 2.20 -6.43
CA LEU A 621 -25.88 3.43 -5.76
C LEU A 621 -26.82 3.88 -4.64
N LEU A 622 -28.10 3.46 -4.62
CA LEU A 622 -29.00 3.71 -3.48
C LEU A 622 -28.41 3.23 -2.15
N GLN A 623 -27.77 2.05 -2.11
CA GLN A 623 -27.12 1.54 -0.89
C GLN A 623 -25.96 2.42 -0.41
N VAL A 624 -25.31 3.11 -1.36
CA VAL A 624 -24.17 4.00 -1.12
C VAL A 624 -24.63 5.37 -0.65
N LEU A 625 -25.78 5.87 -1.13
CA LEU A 625 -26.39 7.12 -0.68
C LEU A 625 -27.10 6.94 0.69
N ASP A 626 -27.75 5.79 0.91
CA ASP A 626 -28.59 5.54 2.09
C ASP A 626 -27.82 5.13 3.34
N ASP A 627 -27.02 4.06 3.23
CA ASP A 627 -26.38 3.38 4.36
C ASP A 627 -24.85 3.62 4.38
N ALA A 628 -24.36 4.43 3.42
CA ALA A 628 -22.96 4.59 3.06
C ALA A 628 -22.20 3.25 2.99
N ARG A 629 -22.78 2.25 2.31
CA ARG A 629 -22.17 0.91 2.22
C ARG A 629 -22.32 0.31 0.82
N LEU A 630 -21.33 -0.50 0.44
CA LEU A 630 -21.40 -1.33 -0.76
C LEU A 630 -20.63 -2.63 -0.52
N THR A 631 -21.23 -3.78 -0.82
CA THR A 631 -20.55 -5.08 -0.64
C THR A 631 -19.90 -5.53 -1.95
N ASP A 632 -18.61 -5.86 -1.88
CA ASP A 632 -17.83 -6.37 -3.01
C ASP A 632 -18.17 -7.85 -3.33
N TYR A 633 -17.77 -8.35 -4.51
CA TYR A 633 -18.12 -9.72 -4.92
C TYR A 633 -17.53 -10.79 -3.97
N GLY A 634 -16.44 -10.48 -3.27
CA GLY A 634 -15.85 -11.34 -2.24
C GLY A 634 -16.67 -11.41 -0.94
N GLY A 635 -17.67 -10.54 -0.78
CA GLY A 635 -18.50 -10.43 0.41
C GLY A 635 -18.05 -9.37 1.42
N HIS A 636 -17.01 -8.56 1.11
CA HIS A 636 -16.58 -7.51 2.03
C HIS A 636 -17.42 -6.25 1.84
N THR A 637 -18.04 -5.76 2.90
CA THR A 637 -18.68 -4.44 2.90
C THR A 637 -17.63 -3.33 2.98
N VAL A 638 -17.66 -2.42 2.01
CA VAL A 638 -16.90 -1.18 1.97
C VAL A 638 -17.78 -0.05 2.52
N ASP A 639 -17.20 0.80 3.37
CA ASP A 639 -17.86 1.94 4.02
C ASP A 639 -17.53 3.25 3.28
N PHE A 640 -18.54 4.10 3.15
CA PHE A 640 -18.51 5.38 2.43
C PHE A 640 -18.84 6.56 3.36
N SER A 641 -18.99 6.34 4.68
CA SER A 641 -19.43 7.39 5.60
C SER A 641 -18.49 8.60 5.69
N ASN A 642 -17.21 8.45 5.36
CA ASN A 642 -16.23 9.55 5.26
C ASN A 642 -16.04 10.08 3.82
N MET A 643 -16.94 9.76 2.88
CA MET A 643 -16.91 10.28 1.51
C MET A 643 -17.94 11.38 1.34
N VAL A 644 -17.59 12.47 0.66
CA VAL A 644 -18.58 13.30 -0.04
C VAL A 644 -18.81 12.69 -1.42
N ILE A 645 -20.07 12.46 -1.78
CA ILE A 645 -20.45 11.89 -3.07
C ILE A 645 -20.99 12.99 -3.96
N VAL A 646 -20.26 13.32 -5.02
CA VAL A 646 -20.66 14.26 -6.06
C VAL A 646 -21.11 13.48 -7.29
N LEU A 647 -22.31 13.76 -7.76
CA LEU A 647 -22.85 13.28 -9.03
C LEU A 647 -22.95 14.48 -9.98
N THR A 648 -22.62 14.31 -11.25
CA THR A 648 -22.83 15.37 -12.25
C THR A 648 -23.82 14.93 -13.31
N THR A 649 -24.61 15.87 -13.82
CA THR A 649 -25.53 15.61 -14.92
C THR A 649 -25.69 16.80 -15.88
N ASN A 650 -26.07 16.49 -17.12
CA ASN A 650 -26.46 17.47 -18.13
C ASN A 650 -27.97 17.50 -18.38
N VAL A 651 -28.77 16.71 -17.62
CA VAL A 651 -30.23 16.63 -17.76
C VAL A 651 -30.88 18.01 -17.52
N GLY A 652 -31.84 18.35 -18.38
CA GLY A 652 -32.60 19.62 -18.33
C GLY A 652 -31.84 20.86 -18.80
N ALA A 653 -30.51 20.91 -18.66
CA ALA A 653 -29.71 22.13 -18.85
C ALA A 653 -29.79 22.75 -20.25
N GLU A 654 -29.81 21.93 -21.31
CA GLU A 654 -30.00 22.43 -22.67
C GLU A 654 -31.40 23.04 -22.87
N ARG A 655 -32.43 22.42 -22.29
CA ARG A 655 -33.83 22.86 -22.41
C ARG A 655 -34.09 24.13 -21.59
N ALA A 656 -33.50 24.23 -20.39
CA ALA A 656 -33.45 25.46 -19.60
C ALA A 656 -32.78 26.59 -20.40
N SER A 657 -31.63 26.30 -21.04
CA SER A 657 -30.92 27.29 -21.87
C SER A 657 -31.80 27.84 -23.01
N ARG A 658 -32.57 26.97 -23.70
CA ARG A 658 -33.47 27.40 -24.77
C ARG A 658 -34.61 28.28 -24.25
N LEU A 659 -35.19 27.96 -23.08
CA LEU A 659 -36.25 28.77 -22.46
C LEU A 659 -35.75 30.17 -22.06
N ILE A 660 -34.54 30.27 -21.50
CA ILE A 660 -33.91 31.55 -21.17
C ILE A 660 -33.66 32.38 -22.44
N GLY A 661 -33.15 31.74 -23.49
CA GLY A 661 -32.96 32.38 -24.80
C GLY A 661 -34.24 32.85 -25.51
N ILE A 662 -35.43 32.43 -25.04
CA ILE A 662 -36.75 32.85 -25.54
C ILE A 662 -37.35 33.96 -24.64
N GLY A 663 -36.62 34.41 -23.61
CA GLY A 663 -36.99 35.58 -22.79
C GLY A 663 -37.49 35.26 -21.38
N GLN A 664 -37.44 34.01 -20.92
CA GLN A 664 -37.59 33.73 -19.49
C GLN A 664 -36.33 34.20 -18.74
N LYS A 665 -36.48 35.06 -17.73
CA LYS A 665 -35.32 35.59 -16.99
C LYS A 665 -34.55 34.50 -16.25
N GLU A 666 -35.26 33.56 -15.63
CA GLU A 666 -34.68 32.44 -14.87
C GLU A 666 -35.53 31.17 -15.02
N VAL A 667 -34.92 30.02 -14.68
CA VAL A 667 -35.55 28.70 -14.69
C VAL A 667 -35.36 28.08 -13.30
N GLY A 668 -36.39 28.17 -12.45
CA GLY A 668 -36.32 27.71 -11.06
C GLY A 668 -36.21 26.18 -10.91
N GLU A 669 -35.75 25.74 -9.73
CA GLU A 669 -35.39 24.34 -9.43
C GLU A 669 -36.46 23.30 -9.79
N ASN A 670 -37.74 23.65 -9.62
CA ASN A 670 -38.89 22.79 -9.99
C ASN A 670 -38.84 22.31 -11.45
N PHE A 671 -38.26 23.09 -12.37
CA PHE A 671 -38.01 22.66 -13.75
C PHE A 671 -36.98 21.52 -13.80
N PHE A 672 -35.85 21.68 -13.13
CA PHE A 672 -34.78 20.69 -13.12
C PHE A 672 -35.23 19.40 -12.42
N ILE A 673 -35.95 19.49 -11.30
CA ILE A 673 -36.58 18.34 -10.64
C ILE A 673 -37.52 17.60 -11.61
N LYS A 674 -38.34 18.33 -12.38
CA LYS A 674 -39.27 17.76 -13.37
C LYS A 674 -38.56 17.12 -14.57
N GLU A 675 -37.40 17.61 -15.01
CA GLU A 675 -36.61 16.93 -16.05
C GLU A 675 -35.82 15.73 -15.49
N LEU A 676 -35.29 15.82 -14.25
CA LEU A 676 -34.63 14.70 -13.57
C LEU A 676 -35.56 13.50 -13.35
N SER A 677 -36.80 13.75 -12.93
CA SER A 677 -37.82 12.71 -12.68
C SER A 677 -38.23 11.92 -13.94
N LYS A 678 -37.81 12.35 -15.14
CA LYS A 678 -37.99 11.59 -16.40
C LYS A 678 -36.83 10.63 -16.69
N LYS A 679 -35.73 10.72 -15.94
CA LYS A 679 -34.48 9.98 -16.16
C LYS A 679 -34.07 9.14 -14.97
N PHE A 680 -34.28 9.63 -13.76
CA PHE A 680 -33.99 8.93 -12.51
C PHE A 680 -35.30 8.66 -11.77
N PRO A 681 -35.43 7.52 -11.07
CA PRO A 681 -36.60 7.26 -10.25
C PRO A 681 -36.65 8.23 -9.05
N PRO A 682 -37.84 8.61 -8.54
CA PRO A 682 -37.95 9.57 -7.44
C PRO A 682 -37.19 9.16 -6.18
N GLU A 683 -37.12 7.86 -5.91
CA GLU A 683 -36.30 7.28 -4.85
C GLU A 683 -34.84 7.77 -4.90
N PHE A 684 -34.18 7.72 -6.07
CA PHE A 684 -32.79 8.14 -6.24
C PHE A 684 -32.62 9.66 -6.08
N ILE A 685 -33.56 10.47 -6.57
CA ILE A 685 -33.54 11.93 -6.45
C ILE A 685 -33.72 12.38 -4.99
N ASN A 686 -34.44 11.59 -4.19
CA ASN A 686 -34.72 11.90 -2.78
C ASN A 686 -33.59 11.50 -1.82
N ARG A 687 -32.57 10.75 -2.28
CA ARG A 687 -31.37 10.40 -1.50
C ARG A 687 -30.15 11.27 -1.84
N ILE A 688 -30.44 12.49 -2.31
CA ILE A 688 -29.45 13.50 -2.69
C ILE A 688 -29.75 14.75 -1.87
N ASP A 689 -28.86 15.09 -0.95
CA ASP A 689 -29.06 16.15 0.04
C ASP A 689 -29.19 17.52 -0.63
N HIS A 690 -28.26 17.83 -1.55
CA HIS A 690 -28.24 19.11 -2.27
C HIS A 690 -28.26 18.91 -3.78
N LYS A 691 -29.20 19.58 -4.47
CA LYS A 691 -29.24 19.70 -5.93
C LYS A 691 -28.75 21.11 -6.28
N VAL A 692 -27.68 21.21 -7.06
CA VAL A 692 -27.00 22.48 -7.36
C VAL A 692 -27.06 22.76 -8.85
N VAL A 693 -27.66 23.88 -9.24
CA VAL A 693 -27.68 24.34 -10.64
C VAL A 693 -26.42 25.13 -10.94
N PHE A 694 -25.75 24.79 -12.04
CA PHE A 694 -24.58 25.49 -12.57
C PHE A 694 -25.00 26.30 -13.80
N ASN A 695 -24.78 27.60 -13.71
CA ASN A 695 -25.15 28.58 -14.73
C ASN A 695 -24.18 28.58 -15.91
N ARG A 696 -24.62 29.10 -17.06
CA ARG A 696 -23.73 29.41 -18.18
C ARG A 696 -22.77 30.52 -17.78
N LEU A 697 -21.49 30.33 -18.09
CA LEU A 697 -20.45 31.31 -17.80
C LEU A 697 -20.58 32.53 -18.74
N LYS A 698 -20.51 33.74 -18.18
CA LYS A 698 -20.49 35.01 -18.93
C LYS A 698 -19.11 35.26 -19.56
N LYS A 699 -18.98 36.30 -20.40
CA LYS A 699 -17.70 36.63 -21.09
C LYS A 699 -16.62 37.04 -20.08
N GLU A 700 -17.02 37.79 -19.07
CA GLU A 700 -16.19 38.32 -17.98
C GLU A 700 -15.68 37.17 -17.10
N GLU A 701 -16.59 36.27 -16.71
CA GLU A 701 -16.29 35.06 -15.94
C GLU A 701 -15.32 34.13 -16.69
N ILE A 702 -15.48 34.00 -18.02
CA ILE A 702 -14.55 33.25 -18.88
C ILE A 702 -13.16 33.91 -18.90
N GLN A 703 -13.07 35.25 -18.88
CA GLN A 703 -11.78 35.95 -18.80
C GLN A 703 -11.07 35.73 -17.47
N GLU A 704 -11.80 35.66 -16.35
CA GLU A 704 -11.20 35.33 -15.04
C GLU A 704 -10.72 33.87 -14.99
N ILE A 705 -11.51 32.94 -15.52
CA ILE A 705 -11.09 31.53 -15.68
C ILE A 705 -9.85 31.42 -16.58
N ALA A 706 -9.71 32.29 -17.59
CA ALA A 706 -8.50 32.35 -18.43
C ALA A 706 -7.27 32.78 -17.61
N ARG A 707 -7.39 33.80 -16.74
CA ARG A 707 -6.32 34.21 -15.82
C ARG A 707 -5.87 33.03 -14.93
N LEU A 708 -6.83 32.29 -14.34
CA LEU A 708 -6.53 31.11 -13.51
C LEU A 708 -5.83 29.99 -14.30
N GLN A 709 -6.34 29.64 -15.48
CA GLN A 709 -5.72 28.62 -16.34
C GLN A 709 -4.32 29.03 -16.82
N ILE A 710 -4.07 30.33 -17.03
CA ILE A 710 -2.77 30.87 -17.42
C ILE A 710 -1.79 30.90 -16.22
N GLN A 711 -2.25 31.19 -15.01
CA GLN A 711 -1.42 31.01 -13.80
C GLN A 711 -1.01 29.53 -13.60
N ALA A 712 -1.93 28.59 -13.83
CA ALA A 712 -1.61 27.16 -13.83
C ALA A 712 -0.68 26.76 -14.99
N PHE A 713 -0.79 27.41 -16.16
CA PHE A 713 0.11 27.22 -17.30
C PHE A 713 1.56 27.63 -16.97
N LYS A 714 1.78 28.80 -16.35
CA LYS A 714 3.12 29.25 -15.94
C LYS A 714 3.80 28.29 -14.93
N LYS A 715 3.04 27.48 -14.19
CA LYS A 715 3.56 26.48 -13.23
C LYS A 715 3.99 25.14 -13.86
N ARG A 716 3.88 24.93 -15.18
CA ARG A 716 4.25 23.67 -15.85
C ARG A 716 5.77 23.43 -15.87
N GLU A 717 6.19 22.15 -15.85
CA GLU A 717 7.61 21.74 -15.82
C GLU A 717 8.44 22.30 -16.98
N GLY A 718 7.85 22.44 -18.17
CA GLY A 718 8.52 23.03 -19.34
C GLY A 718 8.99 24.47 -19.13
N PHE A 719 8.44 25.17 -18.13
CA PHE A 719 8.92 26.47 -17.65
C PHE A 719 9.76 26.31 -16.37
N ARG A 720 9.30 25.55 -15.36
CA ARG A 720 10.01 25.41 -14.07
C ARG A 720 11.41 24.79 -14.17
N ASN A 721 11.64 23.92 -15.16
CA ASN A 721 12.92 23.24 -15.38
C ASN A 721 13.80 23.92 -16.44
N ARG A 722 13.48 25.17 -16.83
CA ARG A 722 14.26 26.00 -17.75
C ARG A 722 14.37 27.42 -17.17
N ALA A 723 15.38 28.18 -17.58
CA ALA A 723 15.49 29.60 -17.22
C ALA A 723 14.61 30.47 -18.14
N VAL A 724 13.29 30.27 -18.09
CA VAL A 724 12.32 30.96 -18.97
C VAL A 724 11.51 32.01 -18.19
N PHE A 725 11.72 33.27 -18.52
CA PHE A 725 10.84 34.37 -18.11
C PHE A 725 9.69 34.48 -19.11
N LEU A 726 8.46 34.18 -18.66
CA LEU A 726 7.27 34.20 -19.51
C LEU A 726 6.34 35.33 -19.09
N ASP A 727 6.34 36.40 -19.88
CA ASP A 727 5.40 37.50 -19.78
C ASP A 727 4.16 37.25 -20.65
N ILE A 728 3.00 37.66 -20.14
CA ILE A 728 1.68 37.48 -20.77
C ILE A 728 0.84 38.70 -20.40
N PRO A 729 0.71 39.70 -21.29
CA PRO A 729 0.00 40.94 -21.01
C PRO A 729 -1.53 40.73 -21.03
N ALA A 730 -2.29 41.71 -20.53
CA ALA A 730 -3.73 41.57 -20.28
C ALA A 730 -4.54 41.37 -21.58
N GLU A 731 -4.07 41.95 -22.67
CA GLU A 731 -4.61 41.90 -24.03
C GLU A 731 -4.50 40.48 -24.60
N ALA A 732 -3.37 39.81 -24.37
CA ALA A 732 -3.17 38.42 -24.76
C ALA A 732 -4.11 37.47 -23.97
N ILE A 733 -4.40 37.78 -22.70
CA ILE A 733 -5.40 37.04 -21.91
C ILE A 733 -6.82 37.30 -22.45
N ALA A 734 -7.15 38.56 -22.78
CA ALA A 734 -8.44 38.91 -23.38
C ALA A 734 -8.68 38.19 -24.71
N LEU A 735 -7.72 38.25 -25.65
CA LEU A 735 -7.79 37.58 -26.94
C LEU A 735 -7.92 36.05 -26.81
N LEU A 736 -7.15 35.41 -25.91
CA LEU A 736 -7.32 33.99 -25.60
C LEU A 736 -8.68 33.65 -25.00
N SER A 737 -9.30 34.58 -24.27
CA SER A 737 -10.64 34.43 -23.69
C SER A 737 -11.73 34.53 -24.76
N GLU A 738 -11.59 35.43 -25.72
CA GLU A 738 -12.51 35.59 -26.86
C GLU A 738 -12.41 34.41 -27.83
N MET A 739 -11.18 34.00 -28.21
CA MET A 739 -10.93 32.76 -28.95
C MET A 739 -11.44 31.50 -28.22
N GLY A 740 -11.60 31.59 -26.89
CA GLY A 740 -12.10 30.54 -26.01
C GLY A 740 -13.59 30.60 -25.69
N HIS A 741 -14.33 31.61 -26.19
CA HIS A 741 -15.70 31.86 -25.78
C HIS A 741 -16.71 31.06 -26.61
N ASP A 742 -17.30 30.03 -26.00
CA ASP A 742 -18.36 29.21 -26.58
C ASP A 742 -19.50 29.02 -25.54
N PRO A 743 -20.70 29.59 -25.76
CA PRO A 743 -21.83 29.47 -24.83
C PRO A 743 -22.39 28.04 -24.63
N ALA A 744 -22.02 27.07 -25.47
CA ALA A 744 -22.42 25.67 -25.35
C ALA A 744 -21.35 24.79 -24.70
N LEU A 745 -20.07 25.01 -25.03
CA LEU A 745 -18.93 24.25 -24.51
C LEU A 745 -18.30 24.86 -23.24
N GLY A 746 -18.55 26.13 -22.95
CA GLY A 746 -18.03 26.84 -21.77
C GLY A 746 -16.51 26.77 -21.65
N GLY A 747 -16.00 26.57 -20.43
CA GLY A 747 -14.57 26.46 -20.15
C GLY A 747 -13.83 25.32 -20.89
N ARG A 748 -14.53 24.36 -21.52
CA ARG A 748 -13.91 23.37 -22.40
C ARG A 748 -13.40 23.99 -23.71
N ALA A 749 -14.04 25.05 -24.22
CA ALA A 749 -13.55 25.79 -25.40
C ALA A 749 -12.33 26.63 -25.04
N LEU A 750 -12.38 27.39 -23.95
CA LEU A 750 -11.23 28.14 -23.42
C LEU A 750 -9.99 27.27 -23.22
N LYS A 751 -10.14 26.09 -22.60
CA LYS A 751 -9.02 25.15 -22.42
C LYS A 751 -8.40 24.72 -23.76
N ARG A 752 -9.24 24.47 -24.78
CA ARG A 752 -8.78 24.15 -26.15
C ARG A 752 -8.09 25.34 -26.83
N ALA A 753 -8.57 26.57 -26.63
CA ALA A 753 -7.92 27.77 -27.14
C ALA A 753 -6.54 27.99 -26.51
N ILE A 754 -6.42 27.83 -25.18
CA ILE A 754 -5.13 27.87 -24.45
C ILE A 754 -4.21 26.70 -24.85
N GLU A 755 -4.74 25.54 -25.21
CA GLU A 755 -3.93 24.41 -25.70
C GLU A 755 -3.44 24.64 -27.14
N LYS A 756 -4.31 25.09 -28.05
CA LYS A 756 -3.98 25.32 -29.46
C LYS A 756 -3.15 26.58 -29.67
N ASN A 757 -3.60 27.73 -29.17
CA ASN A 757 -3.11 29.05 -29.55
C ASN A 757 -1.99 29.56 -28.61
N LEU A 758 -1.82 28.95 -27.42
CA LEU A 758 -0.74 29.28 -26.49
C LEU A 758 0.21 28.10 -26.25
N THR A 759 -0.30 26.95 -25.81
CA THR A 759 0.55 25.80 -25.42
C THR A 759 1.33 25.24 -26.60
N ALA A 760 0.66 24.92 -27.71
CA ALA A 760 1.31 24.34 -28.88
C ALA A 760 2.28 25.33 -29.57
N VAL A 761 1.89 26.61 -29.67
CA VAL A 761 2.73 27.68 -30.22
C VAL A 761 4.03 27.82 -29.43
N LEU A 762 3.96 27.93 -28.10
CA LEU A 762 5.14 27.99 -27.24
C LEU A 762 5.96 26.69 -27.26
N ALA A 763 5.34 25.51 -27.31
CA ALA A 763 6.08 24.25 -27.42
C ALA A 763 6.89 24.16 -28.72
N ASN A 764 6.29 24.55 -29.85
CA ASN A 764 6.94 24.58 -31.18
C ASN A 764 8.10 25.57 -31.25
N HIS A 765 8.16 26.56 -30.36
CA HIS A 765 9.30 27.47 -30.23
C HIS A 765 10.32 26.98 -29.21
N LEU A 766 9.89 26.54 -28.02
CA LEU A 766 10.76 26.05 -26.95
C LEU A 766 11.60 24.81 -27.34
N ILE A 767 11.13 24.00 -28.29
CA ILE A 767 11.90 22.87 -28.82
C ILE A 767 13.10 23.29 -29.69
N LYS A 768 13.12 24.53 -30.21
CA LYS A 768 14.22 25.09 -31.01
C LYS A 768 15.43 25.52 -30.16
N TYR A 769 15.29 25.55 -28.83
CA TYR A 769 16.32 26.02 -27.89
C TYR A 769 16.66 24.94 -26.86
N ALA A 770 17.95 24.84 -26.52
CA ALA A 770 18.44 23.93 -25.48
C ALA A 770 17.83 24.31 -24.09
N PRO A 771 17.50 23.33 -23.21
CA PRO A 771 16.79 23.60 -21.96
C PRO A 771 17.54 24.48 -20.95
N ASP A 772 18.87 24.51 -21.03
CA ASP A 772 19.79 25.26 -20.19
C ASP A 772 20.03 26.71 -20.67
N ARG A 773 19.57 27.06 -21.87
CA ARG A 773 19.66 28.43 -22.40
C ARG A 773 18.54 29.30 -21.81
N PRO A 774 18.87 30.41 -21.12
CA PRO A 774 17.86 31.33 -20.61
C PRO A 774 17.13 32.04 -21.74
N LEU A 775 15.81 32.22 -21.60
CA LEU A 775 14.93 32.87 -22.58
C LEU A 775 14.03 33.89 -21.89
N VAL A 776 13.82 35.05 -22.51
CA VAL A 776 12.64 35.88 -22.25
C VAL A 776 11.62 35.61 -23.35
N ILE A 777 10.36 35.42 -22.96
CA ILE A 777 9.23 35.20 -23.86
C ILE A 777 8.17 36.25 -23.52
N GLN A 778 7.93 37.15 -24.47
CA GLN A 778 6.84 38.13 -24.45
C GLN A 778 5.77 37.66 -25.44
N LEU A 779 4.50 37.73 -25.07
CA LEU A 779 3.38 37.38 -25.95
C LEU A 779 2.71 38.65 -26.49
N ASN A 780 2.78 38.83 -27.80
CA ASN A 780 2.08 39.90 -28.50
C ASN A 780 0.71 39.39 -28.96
N ALA A 781 -0.29 40.28 -28.93
CA ALA A 781 -1.66 40.03 -29.35
C ALA A 781 -1.96 40.79 -30.66
N GLU A 782 -1.23 40.43 -31.72
CA GLU A 782 -1.26 41.13 -33.02
C GLU A 782 -2.04 40.33 -34.06
N GLY A 783 -2.74 41.02 -34.97
CA GLY A 783 -3.50 40.39 -36.07
C GLY A 783 -4.63 39.44 -35.65
N GLY A 784 -5.01 39.41 -34.37
CA GLY A 784 -5.92 38.39 -33.83
C GLY A 784 -5.25 37.04 -33.53
N ALA A 785 -3.92 36.98 -33.51
CA ALA A 785 -3.12 35.83 -33.12
C ALA A 785 -2.35 36.08 -31.80
N ILE A 786 -1.77 35.02 -31.24
CA ILE A 786 -0.84 35.09 -30.10
C ILE A 786 0.54 34.75 -30.63
N GLU A 787 1.41 35.75 -30.74
CA GLU A 787 2.76 35.59 -31.30
C GLU A 787 3.84 35.74 -30.21
N PRO A 788 4.69 34.72 -30.00
CA PRO A 788 5.73 34.78 -28.99
C PRO A 788 7.00 35.44 -29.53
N LYS A 789 7.28 36.67 -29.07
CA LYS A 789 8.59 37.31 -29.20
C LYS A 789 9.54 36.64 -28.19
N ILE A 790 10.54 35.92 -28.69
CA ILE A 790 11.48 35.15 -27.86
C ILE A 790 12.88 35.75 -28.00
N THR A 791 13.39 36.28 -26.89
CA THR A 791 14.74 36.84 -26.77
C THR A 791 15.63 35.82 -26.05
N PRO A 792 16.52 35.10 -26.77
CA PRO A 792 17.33 34.06 -26.18
C PRO A 792 18.59 34.66 -25.53
N LEU A 793 18.54 34.83 -24.21
CA LEU A 793 19.61 35.44 -23.42
C LEU A 793 20.93 34.66 -23.54
N SER A 794 22.03 35.40 -23.39
CA SER A 794 23.40 34.90 -23.28
C SER A 794 23.93 35.17 -21.87
N TYR A 795 24.71 34.23 -21.33
CA TYR A 795 25.47 34.48 -20.12
C TYR A 795 26.64 35.44 -20.45
N ILE A 796 26.47 36.71 -20.12
CA ILE A 796 27.56 37.71 -20.17
C ILE A 796 28.64 37.29 -19.15
N ARG A 797 29.91 37.62 -19.39
CA ARG A 797 30.95 37.43 -18.37
C ARG A 797 30.63 38.35 -17.17
N PRO A 798 30.94 37.94 -15.93
CA PRO A 798 31.05 38.92 -14.85
C PRO A 798 32.12 39.96 -15.20
N LEU A 799 31.97 41.18 -14.68
CA LEU A 799 33.02 42.19 -14.70
C LEU A 799 34.28 41.62 -14.01
N GLU A 800 35.47 42.01 -14.48
CA GLU A 800 36.73 41.51 -13.92
C GLU A 800 37.17 42.42 -12.75
N GLY A 801 37.35 41.80 -11.59
CA GLY A 801 37.37 42.45 -10.27
C GLY A 801 36.10 42.11 -9.49
N ASP A 802 36.25 41.62 -8.25
CA ASP A 802 35.16 41.71 -7.28
C ASP A 802 35.25 43.12 -6.68
N PRO A 803 34.26 44.01 -6.87
CA PRO A 803 34.35 45.36 -6.33
C PRO A 803 34.38 45.32 -4.79
N LEU A 804 33.56 44.44 -4.22
CA LEU A 804 33.29 44.39 -2.79
C LEU A 804 34.45 43.72 -2.02
N PRO A 805 34.90 44.28 -0.89
CA PRO A 805 35.98 43.69 -0.11
C PRO A 805 35.59 42.30 0.41
N HIS A 806 36.42 41.29 0.11
CA HIS A 806 36.16 39.91 0.55
C HIS A 806 36.23 39.78 2.09
N PRO A 807 35.22 39.20 2.77
CA PRO A 807 35.28 38.94 4.20
C PRO A 807 36.39 37.96 4.56
N LYS A 808 37.33 38.39 5.43
CA LYS A 808 38.24 37.47 6.14
C LYS A 808 37.50 36.73 7.28
N LYS A 809 36.47 37.38 7.85
CA LYS A 809 35.39 36.84 8.69
C LYS A 809 34.16 37.72 8.49
N ALA A 810 32.97 37.22 8.83
CA ALA A 810 31.75 38.03 8.91
C ALA A 810 31.59 38.59 10.34
N ASP A 811 32.49 39.50 10.72
CA ASP A 811 32.47 40.23 11.99
C ASP A 811 32.24 41.73 11.75
N HIS A 812 32.13 42.53 12.82
CA HIS A 812 31.77 43.95 12.74
C HIS A 812 32.70 44.76 11.82
N SER A 813 33.99 44.42 11.80
CA SER A 813 35.01 45.00 10.91
C SER A 813 34.64 44.85 9.43
N HIS A 814 34.17 43.67 9.01
CA HIS A 814 33.81 43.45 7.61
C HIS A 814 32.61 44.30 7.16
N TRP A 815 31.61 44.51 8.04
CA TRP A 815 30.46 45.35 7.71
C TRP A 815 30.82 46.84 7.61
N LEU A 816 31.80 47.29 8.40
CA LEU A 816 32.40 48.62 8.27
C LEU A 816 33.24 48.75 6.99
N GLU A 817 34.04 47.74 6.64
CA GLU A 817 34.74 47.67 5.34
C GLU A 817 33.74 47.72 4.16
N LEU A 818 32.58 47.07 4.28
CA LEU A 818 31.55 47.00 3.24
C LEU A 818 30.80 48.33 3.07
N ASP A 819 30.42 49.02 4.16
CA ASP A 819 29.81 50.35 4.10
C ASP A 819 30.78 51.39 3.55
N ALA A 820 32.05 51.38 3.99
CA ALA A 820 33.10 52.27 3.46
C ALA A 820 33.41 51.99 1.98
N PHE A 821 33.29 50.73 1.53
CA PHE A 821 33.39 50.42 0.11
C PHE A 821 32.20 50.97 -0.69
N LEU A 822 30.96 50.77 -0.22
CA LEU A 822 29.77 51.29 -0.90
C LEU A 822 29.73 52.84 -0.88
N GLU A 823 30.36 53.47 0.12
CA GLU A 823 30.61 54.92 0.16
C GLU A 823 31.56 55.35 -0.96
N ASN A 824 32.71 54.68 -1.11
CA ASN A 824 33.65 54.99 -2.19
C ASN A 824 33.04 54.72 -3.57
N LEU A 825 32.28 53.65 -3.76
CA LEU A 825 31.62 53.36 -5.03
C LEU A 825 30.49 54.37 -5.34
N LEU A 826 29.78 54.90 -4.34
CA LEU A 826 28.89 56.06 -4.54
C LEU A 826 29.67 57.31 -4.95
N ASN A 827 30.77 57.61 -4.26
CA ASN A 827 31.61 58.77 -4.58
C ASN A 827 32.18 58.68 -6.01
N GLU A 828 32.67 57.52 -6.43
CA GLU A 828 33.13 57.26 -7.81
C GLU A 828 31.97 57.51 -8.81
N TRP A 829 30.79 56.93 -8.56
CA TRP A 829 29.59 57.04 -9.41
C TRP A 829 29.00 58.46 -9.47
N GLU A 830 29.22 59.28 -8.44
CA GLU A 830 28.84 60.70 -8.37
C GLU A 830 29.93 61.65 -8.89
N THR A 831 31.18 61.17 -9.09
CA THR A 831 32.25 61.94 -9.76
C THR A 831 32.29 61.79 -11.28
N ASP A 832 31.69 60.72 -11.84
CA ASP A 832 31.39 60.67 -13.27
C ASP A 832 30.30 61.72 -13.59
N ASP A 833 30.66 62.68 -14.43
CA ASP A 833 29.87 63.89 -14.79
C ASP A 833 28.43 63.50 -15.20
N PRO A 834 27.41 63.76 -14.34
CA PRO A 834 26.09 63.15 -14.49
C PRO A 834 25.43 63.60 -15.80
N PRO A 835 24.61 62.73 -16.45
CA PRO A 835 24.15 62.94 -17.82
C PRO A 835 23.42 64.28 -17.97
N LYS A 836 24.15 65.25 -18.54
CA LYS A 836 23.72 66.66 -18.66
C LYS A 836 22.43 66.73 -19.46
N THR A 837 21.38 67.26 -18.83
CA THR A 837 20.00 67.40 -19.31
C THR A 837 19.85 67.24 -20.82
N ILE A 838 19.64 65.98 -21.24
CA ILE A 838 19.57 65.62 -22.66
C ILE A 838 18.26 66.16 -23.22
N GLU A 839 18.32 66.94 -24.31
CA GLU A 839 17.12 67.29 -25.07
C GLU A 839 16.45 66.00 -25.57
N VAL A 840 15.26 65.68 -25.06
CA VAL A 840 14.58 64.42 -25.32
C VAL A 840 14.26 64.28 -26.81
N LYS A 841 15.07 63.47 -27.50
CA LYS A 841 14.92 63.13 -28.92
C LYS A 841 14.81 61.62 -29.17
N ASP A 842 15.27 60.79 -28.23
CA ASP A 842 15.14 59.32 -28.25
C ASP A 842 14.82 58.75 -26.86
N SER A 843 14.03 57.68 -26.83
CA SER A 843 13.57 57.03 -25.58
C SER A 843 14.66 56.33 -24.77
N SER A 844 15.75 55.88 -25.42
CA SER A 844 16.89 55.22 -24.75
C SER A 844 17.59 56.13 -23.74
N SER A 845 17.71 57.43 -24.04
CA SER A 845 18.36 58.40 -23.15
C SER A 845 17.60 58.61 -21.83
N LEU A 846 16.28 58.39 -21.82
CA LEU A 846 15.44 58.38 -20.62
C LEU A 846 15.65 57.09 -19.80
N GLU A 847 15.80 55.94 -20.46
CA GLU A 847 16.12 54.68 -19.79
C GLU A 847 17.49 54.73 -19.10
N GLU A 848 18.53 55.23 -19.79
CA GLU A 848 19.89 55.38 -19.23
C GLU A 848 19.91 56.35 -18.03
N THR A 849 19.23 57.51 -18.15
CA THR A 849 19.10 58.47 -17.05
C THR A 849 18.35 57.86 -15.86
N SER A 850 17.28 57.12 -16.10
CA SER A 850 16.53 56.40 -15.06
C SER A 850 17.38 55.30 -14.40
N LEU A 851 18.27 54.65 -15.15
CA LEU A 851 19.17 53.62 -14.63
C LEU A 851 20.22 54.21 -13.69
N TYR A 852 20.79 55.38 -14.03
CA TYR A 852 21.76 56.09 -13.20
C TYR A 852 21.20 56.47 -11.81
N TYR A 853 20.00 57.08 -11.78
CA TYR A 853 19.36 57.45 -10.51
C TYR A 853 18.82 56.25 -9.72
N SER A 854 18.29 55.21 -10.38
CA SER A 854 17.84 54.01 -9.67
C SER A 854 19.00 53.17 -9.12
N MET A 855 20.18 53.17 -9.75
CA MET A 855 21.38 52.53 -9.18
C MET A 855 21.94 53.28 -7.98
N SER A 856 22.07 54.61 -8.03
CA SER A 856 22.56 55.39 -6.88
C SER A 856 21.62 55.27 -5.67
N GLU A 857 20.30 55.32 -5.88
CA GLU A 857 19.31 55.05 -4.82
C GLU A 857 19.36 53.61 -4.30
N LEU A 858 19.59 52.60 -5.16
CA LEU A 858 19.79 51.21 -4.72
C LEU A 858 21.02 51.08 -3.80
N ILE A 859 22.13 51.71 -4.17
CA ILE A 859 23.37 51.65 -3.37
C ILE A 859 23.18 52.38 -2.04
N ARG A 860 22.53 53.56 -2.04
CA ARG A 860 22.15 54.29 -0.81
C ARG A 860 21.26 53.44 0.09
N SER A 861 20.19 52.84 -0.44
CA SER A 861 19.29 51.96 0.33
C SER A 861 19.99 50.72 0.88
N MET A 862 20.94 50.13 0.13
CA MET A 862 21.77 49.02 0.64
C MET A 862 22.67 49.46 1.79
N ARG A 863 23.26 50.66 1.74
CA ARG A 863 24.03 51.24 2.85
C ARG A 863 23.16 51.53 4.07
N GLU A 864 21.97 52.10 3.86
CA GLU A 864 20.99 52.31 4.94
C GLU A 864 20.58 50.98 5.59
N GLN A 865 20.31 49.93 4.82
CA GLN A 865 20.00 48.61 5.36
C GLN A 865 21.17 48.00 6.14
N ILE A 866 22.40 48.12 5.64
CA ILE A 866 23.62 47.68 6.36
C ILE A 866 23.76 48.44 7.68
N ARG A 867 23.58 49.77 7.67
CA ARG A 867 23.65 50.61 8.89
C ARG A 867 22.50 50.32 9.86
N ALA A 868 21.28 50.10 9.36
CA ALA A 868 20.10 49.78 10.17
C ALA A 868 20.15 48.37 10.80
N MET A 869 20.90 47.44 10.21
CA MET A 869 21.21 46.14 10.83
C MET A 869 22.22 46.25 11.99
N PHE A 870 22.86 47.40 12.19
CA PHE A 870 23.78 47.65 13.31
C PHE A 870 23.46 48.97 14.05
N PRO A 871 22.38 49.00 14.86
CA PRO A 871 22.39 49.85 16.05
C PRO A 871 23.61 49.49 16.90
N ALA A 872 24.15 50.46 17.66
CA ALA A 872 25.17 50.13 18.64
C ALA A 872 24.59 49.15 19.69
N GLU A 873 25.36 48.09 19.95
CA GLU A 873 25.16 47.04 20.97
C GLU A 873 24.25 45.82 20.64
N ASN A 874 24.91 44.65 20.61
CA ASN A 874 24.44 43.30 20.97
C ASN A 874 23.64 42.41 19.97
N VAL A 875 23.68 41.09 20.28
CA VAL A 875 23.06 39.92 19.60
C VAL A 875 23.72 39.54 18.26
N GLY A 876 23.91 38.26 17.89
CA GLY A 876 23.74 37.01 18.65
C GLY A 876 23.39 35.81 17.76
N GLN A 877 24.40 35.12 17.22
CA GLN A 877 24.36 33.83 16.49
C GLN A 877 23.11 33.49 15.64
N ILE A 878 23.20 33.72 14.32
CA ILE A 878 22.29 33.10 13.33
C ILE A 878 22.82 31.72 12.93
N HIS A 879 21.93 30.71 12.90
CA HIS A 879 22.29 29.31 12.65
C HIS A 879 22.15 28.93 11.16
N ILE A 880 23.16 28.29 10.57
CA ILE A 880 23.14 27.82 9.16
C ILE A 880 22.93 26.28 9.12
N PRO A 881 21.97 25.75 8.32
CA PRO A 881 21.73 24.31 8.23
C PRO A 881 22.89 23.52 7.61
N ALA A 882 23.17 22.34 8.16
CA ALA A 882 24.28 21.50 7.73
C ALA A 882 23.84 20.38 6.77
N ASN A 883 24.17 20.51 5.47
CA ASN A 883 24.28 19.36 4.58
C ASN A 883 25.30 19.58 3.45
N LYS A 884 26.15 18.57 3.18
CA LYS A 884 27.26 18.66 2.21
C LYS A 884 27.30 17.44 1.29
N ILE A 885 26.81 17.58 0.06
CA ILE A 885 26.92 16.54 -0.98
C ILE A 885 28.27 16.68 -1.70
N ARG A 886 28.99 15.57 -1.87
CA ARG A 886 30.24 15.47 -2.65
C ARG A 886 30.17 14.26 -3.59
N LEU A 887 30.64 14.41 -4.82
CA LEU A 887 30.91 13.29 -5.75
C LEU A 887 32.34 13.40 -6.32
N ARG A 888 32.85 12.29 -6.87
CA ARG A 888 34.29 12.05 -7.07
C ARG A 888 34.61 11.67 -8.52
N HIS A 889 35.74 12.16 -9.03
CA HIS A 889 36.22 11.95 -10.41
C HIS A 889 36.85 10.56 -10.61
N VAL A 890 36.86 10.09 -11.87
CA VAL A 890 37.72 9.00 -12.38
C VAL A 890 38.63 9.57 -13.49
N SER A 891 39.83 9.02 -13.66
CA SER A 891 40.94 9.56 -14.46
C SER A 891 40.94 9.02 -15.93
N THR A 892 41.86 9.33 -16.86
CA THR A 892 43.27 9.79 -16.72
C THR A 892 43.83 10.44 -18.00
N LYS A 893 44.69 11.48 -17.82
CA LYS A 893 45.88 11.97 -18.58
C LYS A 893 46.08 11.62 -20.08
N ILE A 894 46.72 12.45 -20.92
CA ILE A 894 47.59 13.67 -20.75
C ILE A 894 46.94 14.83 -21.60
N GLY A 895 47.35 16.10 -21.77
CA GLY A 895 48.58 16.90 -21.58
C GLY A 895 49.49 16.86 -22.82
N PHE A 896 50.09 17.93 -23.36
CA PHE A 896 50.18 19.38 -23.04
C PHE A 896 50.28 20.18 -24.38
N LYS A 897 50.57 21.49 -24.54
CA LYS A 897 51.08 22.59 -23.68
C LYS A 897 50.71 23.97 -24.29
N ASN A 898 50.44 24.99 -23.46
CA ASN A 898 50.16 26.42 -23.78
C ASN A 898 48.93 26.68 -24.72
N SER A 899 48.00 27.60 -24.45
CA SER A 899 47.80 28.56 -23.34
C SER A 899 46.38 28.41 -22.75
N HIS A 900 46.21 28.72 -21.45
CA HIS A 900 44.92 28.62 -20.75
C HIS A 900 44.12 29.93 -20.90
N LEU A 901 42.84 29.94 -21.31
CA LEU A 901 41.64 29.42 -20.62
C LEU A 901 41.45 30.04 -19.22
N LEU A 902 40.42 30.86 -18.95
CA LEU A 902 39.07 30.88 -19.54
C LEU A 902 38.37 29.50 -19.45
N GLY A 903 38.42 28.85 -18.27
CA GLY A 903 38.05 27.44 -18.10
C GLY A 903 37.26 27.06 -16.84
N ARG A 904 36.94 28.00 -15.94
CA ARG A 904 36.10 27.76 -14.76
C ARG A 904 35.01 28.82 -14.57
N LYS A 905 33.98 28.68 -15.39
CA LYS A 905 32.63 28.29 -14.97
C LYS A 905 32.06 28.93 -13.69
N LEU A 906 31.10 29.83 -13.93
CA LEU A 906 29.67 29.57 -13.68
C LEU A 906 29.30 28.99 -12.31
N LYS A 907 29.21 29.92 -11.36
CA LYS A 907 28.34 29.96 -10.18
C LYS A 907 28.65 31.32 -9.52
N THR A 908 27.84 32.37 -9.57
CA THR A 908 26.43 32.48 -10.01
C THR A 908 25.49 31.53 -9.24
N VAL A 909 25.31 31.56 -7.90
CA VAL A 909 25.55 32.57 -6.82
C VAL A 909 24.62 33.79 -6.82
N LEU A 910 23.93 34.10 -7.92
CA LEU A 910 22.95 35.22 -7.98
C LEU A 910 21.48 34.80 -7.83
N LEU A 911 21.23 33.53 -7.48
CA LEU A 911 19.91 33.00 -7.08
C LEU A 911 19.97 32.21 -5.76
N ASP A 912 21.08 32.36 -5.03
CA ASP A 912 21.43 31.67 -3.77
C ASP A 912 21.73 32.73 -2.67
N ARG A 913 21.25 33.97 -2.88
CA ARG A 913 21.59 35.21 -2.13
C ARG A 913 20.41 36.20 -1.98
N ALA A 914 19.19 35.76 -2.30
CA ALA A 914 17.94 36.52 -2.08
C ALA A 914 16.96 35.73 -1.19
N SER A 915 17.54 34.88 -0.33
CA SER A 915 16.93 33.93 0.60
C SER A 915 17.95 33.57 1.67
#